data_AF-A0A952D4Y8-F1
#
_entry.id   AF-A0A952D4Y8-F1
#
_cell.length_a   1.000
_cell.length_b   1.000
_cell.length_c   1.000
_cell.angle_alpha   90.00
_cell.angle_beta   90.00
_cell.angle_gamma   90.00
#
_symmetry.space_group_name_H-M   'P 1'
#
loop_
_entity.id
_entity.type
_entity.pdbx_description
1 polymer ?
#
loop_
_entity_poly.entity_id
_entity_poly.type
_entity_poly.pdbx_seq_one_letter_code
_entity_poly.pdbx_strand_id
1 'polypeptide(L)'
;MLALIAGAILMSSPDQALARASNPMLTRWAKDLDPDIPLPEHPRPNLVRSTPWVSLNGRWDASIVEADGTSAWSGKIVVPFPIQSALSGVTKPLLPSQTLVYKKTLDLSGLPAGHRWALHFGAVDWETTVLVNGREIGRHTGGYDPFTFMLDGVEAKRGVELEVRVKDPVDGPIPRGKQILNPHGIFYTAVSGIWQSVWLEQVPDRHVTGLRLIPSVSGDKASLSVRAYTDKNTAAKDMTIRIKDGERVVAEKSGLDPRAVASLDVPNAKLWSPDSPFLYGVEIIVGSDRITSYAGMRSVGMQRNAEGHVTALTLNGKPLFQLGPLDQGWWPDGLYTAPTDEALAFDIEVTKKMGFNMIRKHVKVEPARWYYHADRLGVLVWQDMPSFFDLVPSGGGDSWTHHYTTWAQQNYFKELRAMVDAFWNHPSIVCWVPFNEGWGQHDTPSVAAWMKAYDPSRLINSVSGWTDEEVGDFHDIHVYPGPAMPPVSDRASILGEYGGLGYAVKGHLWQEDGNWGYRSYADAKSLEEAYADLCERLLILKGRGLAAGVYTQTTDVEIEINGLLTYDRAVEKIPLDRLAAMNRAVIAGSLHLDTLVPVSDTQGLEWSYTTTKPGDDWMQPAFDVSGWSKGPGVLGTRETPGVNVRTIWNTPEIWARRSFEVANLGNRDELRLFVYHDEDAEVYVNGVLAATLPGYVTDYRMIRLNADALAALRPGRNVVAVHCKQTRGGQAVDVGLVRVRK
;
A
#
# COMPACT_ATOMS: atom_id res chain seq x y z
N MET A 1 45.14 -10.13 -11.12
CA MET A 1 45.81 -9.28 -12.14
C MET A 1 44.88 -8.09 -12.35
N LEU A 2 45.29 -6.89 -11.92
CA LEU A 2 44.47 -5.67 -12.01
C LEU A 2 44.15 -5.37 -13.49
N ALA A 3 42.88 -5.23 -13.83
CA ALA A 3 42.43 -4.67 -15.10
C ALA A 3 41.76 -3.33 -14.82
N LEU A 4 42.27 -2.28 -15.48
CA LEU A 4 41.79 -0.91 -15.44
C LEU A 4 40.31 -0.84 -15.86
N ILE A 5 39.48 -0.25 -15.02
CA ILE A 5 38.14 0.25 -15.40
C ILE A 5 38.38 1.57 -16.13
N ALA A 6 38.41 1.52 -17.46
CA ALA A 6 38.23 2.71 -18.28
C ALA A 6 36.73 2.98 -18.35
N GLY A 7 36.27 4.01 -17.62
CA GLY A 7 34.89 4.50 -17.72
C GLY A 7 34.62 5.00 -19.13
N ALA A 8 33.88 4.22 -19.91
CA ALA A 8 33.25 4.72 -21.11
C ALA A 8 32.11 5.64 -20.67
N ILE A 9 32.24 6.94 -20.97
CA ILE A 9 31.09 7.85 -20.93
C ILE A 9 30.19 7.42 -22.09
N LEU A 10 29.20 6.58 -21.79
CA LEU A 10 28.15 6.15 -22.71
C LEU A 10 27.32 7.38 -23.12
N MET A 11 27.45 7.81 -24.37
CA MET A 11 26.59 8.85 -24.94
C MET A 11 25.20 8.28 -25.19
N SER A 12 24.18 8.84 -24.54
CA SER A 12 22.77 8.59 -24.85
C SER A 12 22.45 8.96 -26.31
N SER A 13 21.55 8.25 -26.98
CA SER A 13 21.08 8.69 -28.30
C SER A 13 20.40 10.07 -28.19
N PRO A 14 20.36 10.87 -29.28
CA PRO A 14 19.70 12.17 -29.27
C PRO A 14 18.24 12.11 -28.77
N ASP A 15 17.49 11.08 -29.16
CA ASP A 15 16.11 10.87 -28.73
C ASP A 15 16.00 10.56 -27.24
N GLN A 16 16.93 9.76 -26.69
CA GLN A 16 16.98 9.46 -25.26
C GLN A 16 17.37 10.68 -24.43
N ALA A 17 18.30 11.50 -24.92
CA ALA A 17 18.66 12.76 -24.29
C ALA A 17 17.48 13.73 -24.28
N LEU A 18 16.72 13.80 -25.38
CA LEU A 18 15.54 14.66 -25.51
C LEU A 18 14.40 14.21 -24.59
N ALA A 19 14.09 12.91 -24.55
CA ALA A 19 13.06 12.35 -23.67
C ALA A 19 13.35 12.63 -22.18
N ARG A 20 14.61 12.47 -21.75
CA ARG A 20 15.03 12.83 -20.39
C ARG A 20 14.98 14.33 -20.14
N ALA A 21 15.31 15.15 -21.14
CA ALA A 21 15.27 16.61 -21.03
C ALA A 21 13.84 17.17 -21.01
N SER A 22 12.86 16.49 -21.61
CA SER A 22 11.44 16.87 -21.57
C SER A 22 10.70 16.37 -20.33
N ASN A 23 11.30 15.49 -19.53
CA ASN A 23 10.68 14.99 -18.30
C ASN A 23 10.78 16.04 -17.19
N PRO A 24 9.69 16.37 -16.48
CA PRO A 24 9.73 17.43 -15.48
C PRO A 24 10.58 17.08 -14.26
N MET A 25 10.84 15.78 -14.01
CA MET A 25 11.53 15.34 -12.80
C MET A 25 12.25 13.99 -13.01
N LEU A 26 13.50 13.86 -12.56
CA LEU A 26 14.24 12.59 -12.58
C LEU A 26 14.62 12.20 -11.16
N THR A 27 14.62 10.90 -10.87
CA THR A 27 15.17 10.42 -9.60
C THR A 27 16.70 10.41 -9.64
N ARG A 28 17.33 10.35 -8.46
CA ARG A 28 18.79 10.26 -8.36
C ARG A 28 19.40 9.02 -8.99
N TRP A 29 18.63 7.95 -9.20
CA TRP A 29 19.10 6.68 -9.78
C TRP A 29 19.05 6.67 -11.31
N ALA A 30 18.32 7.58 -11.95
CA ALA A 30 18.24 7.67 -13.41
C ALA A 30 19.62 7.84 -14.08
N LYS A 31 20.57 8.47 -13.37
CA LYS A 31 21.94 8.69 -13.84
C LYS A 31 22.79 7.41 -13.81
N ASP A 32 22.44 6.46 -12.95
CA ASP A 32 23.19 5.21 -12.74
C ASP A 32 22.67 4.08 -13.66
N LEU A 33 21.57 4.34 -14.39
CA LEU A 33 21.00 3.42 -15.36
C LEU A 33 21.93 3.24 -16.57
N ASP A 34 22.36 1.99 -16.80
CA ASP A 34 22.91 1.57 -18.09
C ASP A 34 21.75 1.18 -19.05
N PRO A 35 21.48 1.96 -20.11
CA PRO A 35 20.41 1.67 -21.06
C PRO A 35 20.66 0.43 -21.95
N ASP A 36 21.85 -0.14 -21.97
CA ASP A 36 22.14 -1.38 -22.71
C ASP A 36 21.86 -2.65 -21.89
N ILE A 37 21.89 -2.55 -20.56
CA ILE A 37 21.56 -3.65 -19.65
C ILE A 37 20.92 -3.15 -18.35
N PRO A 38 19.75 -2.49 -18.43
CA PRO A 38 19.07 -1.99 -17.25
C PRO A 38 18.53 -3.16 -16.43
N LEU A 39 18.53 -3.02 -15.10
CA LEU A 39 18.10 -4.05 -14.15
C LEU A 39 18.79 -5.40 -14.42
N PRO A 40 20.13 -5.48 -14.27
CA PRO A 40 20.93 -6.64 -14.64
C PRO A 40 20.77 -7.85 -13.71
N GLU A 41 20.02 -7.72 -12.62
CA GLU A 41 19.82 -8.78 -11.65
C GLU A 41 18.87 -9.87 -12.17
N HIS A 42 19.05 -11.12 -11.73
CA HIS A 42 18.14 -12.20 -12.09
C HIS A 42 16.69 -11.86 -11.63
N PRO A 43 15.69 -11.87 -12.54
CA PRO A 43 14.35 -11.38 -12.21
C PRO A 43 13.54 -12.28 -11.27
N ARG A 44 13.90 -13.57 -11.15
CA ARG A 44 13.12 -14.59 -10.43
C ARG A 44 13.87 -15.16 -9.21
N PRO A 45 13.89 -14.45 -8.07
CA PRO A 45 14.65 -14.87 -6.88
C PRO A 45 14.09 -16.10 -6.17
N ASN A 46 12.84 -16.47 -6.41
CA ASN A 46 12.18 -17.63 -5.80
C ASN A 46 12.39 -18.95 -6.59
N LEU A 47 13.04 -18.90 -7.75
CA LEU A 47 13.37 -20.07 -8.55
C LEU A 47 14.61 -19.75 -9.38
N VAL A 48 15.78 -20.05 -8.81
CA VAL A 48 17.09 -19.77 -9.41
C VAL A 48 17.76 -21.08 -9.79
N ARG A 49 18.20 -21.20 -11.04
CA ARG A 49 19.01 -22.31 -11.54
C ARG A 49 20.50 -22.00 -11.52
N SER A 50 21.30 -23.05 -11.51
CA SER A 50 22.73 -22.96 -11.79
C SER A 50 23.05 -22.84 -13.28
N THR A 51 22.08 -23.10 -14.16
CA THR A 51 22.26 -22.96 -15.60
C THR A 51 22.32 -21.48 -16.01
N PRO A 52 23.02 -21.16 -17.11
CA PRO A 52 23.10 -19.79 -17.59
C PRO A 52 21.73 -19.22 -17.96
N TRP A 53 21.56 -17.93 -17.67
CA TRP A 53 20.46 -17.11 -18.15
C TRP A 53 21.03 -15.85 -18.80
N VAL A 54 20.25 -15.20 -19.65
CA VAL A 54 20.66 -13.99 -20.39
C VAL A 54 19.56 -12.95 -20.27
N SER A 55 19.89 -11.78 -19.73
CA SER A 55 18.98 -10.63 -19.77
C SER A 55 18.76 -10.19 -21.22
N LEU A 56 17.51 -9.98 -21.61
CA LEU A 56 17.13 -9.37 -22.87
C LEU A 56 16.73 -7.90 -22.71
N ASN A 57 16.87 -7.33 -21.51
CA ASN A 57 16.70 -5.90 -21.28
C ASN A 57 17.66 -5.07 -22.16
N GLY A 58 17.43 -3.77 -22.20
CA GLY A 58 18.24 -2.80 -22.93
C GLY A 58 17.56 -2.30 -24.19
N ARG A 59 18.34 -1.88 -25.18
CA ARG A 59 17.79 -1.28 -26.41
C ARG A 59 17.19 -2.33 -27.34
N TRP A 60 15.96 -2.06 -27.79
CA TRP A 60 15.25 -2.80 -28.84
C TRP A 60 14.89 -1.85 -29.98
N ASP A 61 14.77 -2.38 -31.20
CA ASP A 61 14.05 -1.66 -32.26
C ASP A 61 12.56 -1.70 -31.94
N ALA A 62 11.85 -0.59 -32.13
CA ALA A 62 10.41 -0.55 -31.91
C ALA A 62 9.69 0.37 -32.87
N SER A 63 8.42 0.07 -33.10
CA SER A 63 7.51 0.92 -33.88
C SER A 63 6.09 0.91 -33.32
N ILE A 64 5.41 2.05 -33.41
CA ILE A 64 3.97 2.15 -33.24
C ILE A 64 3.35 2.01 -34.63
N VAL A 65 2.46 1.04 -34.78
CA VAL A 65 1.80 0.68 -36.04
C VAL A 65 0.30 0.97 -35.92
N GLU A 66 -0.22 1.71 -36.87
CA GLU A 66 -1.66 2.02 -36.99
C GLU A 66 -2.46 0.81 -37.49
N ALA A 67 -3.78 0.88 -37.34
CA ALA A 67 -4.68 -0.19 -37.79
C ALA A 67 -4.61 -0.47 -39.31
N ASP A 68 -4.22 0.52 -40.11
CA ASP A 68 -4.01 0.38 -41.56
C ASP A 68 -2.62 -0.15 -41.94
N GLY A 69 -1.77 -0.44 -40.95
CA GLY A 69 -0.42 -0.95 -41.12
C GLY A 69 0.65 0.12 -41.31
N THR A 70 0.30 1.41 -41.30
CA THR A 70 1.28 2.50 -41.38
C THR A 70 2.05 2.65 -40.06
N SER A 71 3.31 3.07 -40.13
CA SER A 71 4.10 3.32 -38.92
C SER A 71 3.89 4.76 -38.46
N ALA A 72 3.27 4.93 -37.29
CA ALA A 72 3.13 6.22 -36.61
C ALA A 72 4.44 6.68 -35.96
N TRP A 73 5.28 5.72 -35.54
CA TRP A 73 6.61 5.97 -35.01
C TRP A 73 7.49 4.74 -35.23
N SER A 74 8.80 4.96 -35.42
CA SER A 74 9.83 3.92 -35.43
C SER A 74 11.11 4.47 -34.80
N GLY A 75 11.79 3.69 -33.98
CA GLY A 75 13.01 4.10 -33.30
C GLY A 75 13.57 3.02 -32.37
N LYS A 76 14.35 3.45 -31.37
CA LYS A 76 14.86 2.58 -30.31
C LYS A 76 14.09 2.84 -29.02
N ILE A 77 13.83 1.78 -28.26
CA ILE A 77 13.22 1.83 -26.92
C ILE A 77 14.08 1.04 -25.93
N VAL A 78 14.20 1.53 -24.70
CA VAL A 78 14.88 0.82 -23.61
C VAL A 78 13.85 -0.03 -22.85
N VAL A 79 13.98 -1.35 -23.00
CA VAL A 79 13.20 -2.35 -22.25
C VAL A 79 13.89 -2.60 -20.90
N PRO A 80 13.16 -2.67 -19.77
CA PRO A 80 11.72 -2.86 -19.68
C PRO A 80 10.98 -1.61 -19.19
N PHE A 81 11.25 -0.43 -19.75
CA PHE A 81 10.53 0.77 -19.33
C PHE A 81 9.29 0.99 -20.23
N PRO A 82 8.14 1.39 -19.65
CA PRO A 82 6.94 1.74 -20.42
C PRO A 82 7.24 2.76 -21.51
N ILE A 83 6.59 2.66 -22.67
CA ILE A 83 6.82 3.57 -23.80
C ILE A 83 6.57 5.06 -23.46
N GLN A 84 5.70 5.32 -22.49
CA GLN A 84 5.39 6.67 -21.98
C GLN A 84 6.48 7.23 -21.05
N SER A 85 7.31 6.37 -20.47
CA SER A 85 8.31 6.80 -19.47
C SER A 85 9.51 7.51 -20.12
N ALA A 86 10.16 8.39 -19.36
CA ALA A 86 11.40 9.05 -19.80
C ALA A 86 12.58 8.07 -19.91
N LEU A 87 12.63 7.04 -19.05
CA LEU A 87 13.69 6.04 -19.07
C LEU A 87 13.62 5.10 -20.28
N SER A 88 12.46 4.94 -20.91
CA SER A 88 12.33 4.24 -22.20
C SER A 88 13.03 4.96 -23.35
N GLY A 89 13.18 6.30 -23.23
CA GLY A 89 13.66 7.17 -24.29
C GLY A 89 12.64 7.55 -25.35
N VAL A 90 11.35 7.21 -25.17
CA VAL A 90 10.30 7.42 -26.20
C VAL A 90 9.27 8.46 -25.80
N THR A 91 8.72 8.42 -24.58
CA THR A 91 7.74 9.39 -24.04
C THR A 91 6.50 9.59 -24.92
N LYS A 92 6.02 8.51 -25.57
CA LYS A 92 4.81 8.56 -26.42
C LYS A 92 3.70 7.69 -25.84
N PRO A 93 2.43 8.11 -25.90
CA PRO A 93 1.31 7.24 -25.59
C PRO A 93 1.17 6.15 -26.66
N LEU A 94 0.69 4.97 -26.25
CA LEU A 94 0.14 3.95 -27.15
C LEU A 94 -1.38 4.08 -27.14
N LEU A 95 -2.00 4.30 -28.31
CA LEU A 95 -3.45 4.40 -28.42
C LEU A 95 -4.10 3.00 -28.59
N PRO A 96 -5.37 2.81 -28.18
CA PRO A 96 -6.03 1.51 -28.25
C PRO A 96 -6.14 0.89 -29.66
N SER A 97 -6.12 1.73 -30.70
CA SER A 97 -6.16 1.28 -32.11
C SER A 97 -4.78 0.87 -32.65
N GLN A 98 -3.72 1.16 -31.93
CA GLN A 98 -2.34 0.97 -32.37
C GLN A 98 -1.77 -0.35 -31.85
N THR A 99 -0.69 -0.80 -32.49
CA THR A 99 0.13 -1.93 -32.03
C THR A 99 1.56 -1.45 -31.86
N LEU A 100 2.14 -1.70 -30.68
CA LEU A 100 3.56 -1.49 -30.43
C LEU A 100 4.33 -2.77 -30.78
N VAL A 101 5.22 -2.69 -31.76
CA VAL A 101 6.03 -3.82 -32.23
C VAL A 101 7.46 -3.62 -31.78
N TYR A 102 8.01 -4.56 -31.02
CA TYR A 102 9.41 -4.62 -30.62
C TYR A 102 10.16 -5.66 -31.44
N LYS A 103 11.44 -5.40 -31.75
CA LYS A 103 12.34 -6.35 -32.41
C LYS A 103 13.70 -6.40 -31.71
N LYS A 104 14.20 -7.63 -31.53
CA LYS A 104 15.55 -7.90 -31.01
C LYS A 104 16.17 -9.11 -31.68
N THR A 105 17.47 -9.09 -31.84
CA THR A 105 18.24 -10.24 -32.32
C THR A 105 18.75 -11.05 -31.14
N LEU A 106 18.52 -12.36 -31.16
CA LEU A 106 18.94 -13.30 -30.13
C LEU A 106 20.16 -14.12 -30.59
N ASP A 107 20.98 -14.49 -29.62
CA ASP A 107 21.95 -15.59 -29.74
C ASP A 107 21.40 -16.80 -28.97
N LEU A 108 20.90 -17.79 -29.71
CA LEU A 108 20.44 -19.07 -29.14
C LEU A 108 21.51 -20.16 -29.26
N SER A 109 22.72 -19.83 -29.72
CA SER A 109 23.83 -20.78 -29.78
C SER A 109 24.31 -21.15 -28.37
N GLY A 110 25.00 -22.29 -28.25
CA GLY A 110 25.52 -22.74 -26.96
C GLY A 110 24.49 -23.39 -26.04
N LEU A 111 23.35 -23.85 -26.58
CA LEU A 111 22.40 -24.70 -25.86
C LEU A 111 22.99 -26.10 -25.65
N PRO A 112 23.20 -26.58 -24.42
CA PRO A 112 23.73 -27.91 -24.18
C PRO A 112 22.77 -29.01 -24.65
N ALA A 113 23.31 -30.20 -24.92
CA ALA A 113 22.47 -31.37 -25.21
C ALA A 113 21.48 -31.63 -24.04
N GLY A 114 20.24 -31.98 -24.38
CA GLY A 114 19.18 -32.23 -23.38
C GLY A 114 18.67 -30.98 -22.66
N HIS A 115 18.92 -29.78 -23.22
CA HIS A 115 18.39 -28.51 -22.71
C HIS A 115 17.52 -27.82 -23.76
N ARG A 116 16.71 -26.88 -23.30
CA ARG A 116 15.79 -26.04 -24.06
C ARG A 116 15.94 -24.58 -23.64
N TRP A 117 15.56 -23.68 -24.53
CA TRP A 117 15.45 -22.26 -24.20
C TRP A 117 14.03 -21.94 -23.75
N ALA A 118 13.93 -21.30 -22.58
CA ALA A 118 12.71 -20.66 -22.10
C ALA A 118 12.87 -19.14 -22.24
N LEU A 119 11.90 -18.49 -22.89
CA LEU A 119 11.80 -17.04 -23.01
C LEU A 119 10.77 -16.54 -22.00
N HIS A 120 11.22 -15.72 -21.07
CA HIS A 120 10.42 -15.21 -19.96
C HIS A 120 10.13 -13.73 -20.10
N PHE A 121 8.93 -13.35 -19.67
CA PHE A 121 8.50 -11.97 -19.52
C PHE A 121 8.00 -11.78 -18.09
N GLY A 122 8.47 -10.73 -17.40
CA GLY A 122 7.97 -10.38 -16.07
C GLY A 122 6.54 -9.86 -16.12
N ALA A 123 6.25 -8.96 -17.07
CA ALA A 123 4.94 -8.39 -17.34
C ALA A 123 4.99 -7.57 -18.63
N VAL A 124 3.90 -7.57 -19.40
CA VAL A 124 3.72 -6.76 -20.62
C VAL A 124 2.27 -6.29 -20.66
N ASP A 125 2.02 -4.98 -20.73
CA ASP A 125 0.66 -4.42 -20.73
C ASP A 125 0.18 -4.18 -22.19
N TRP A 126 -0.82 -4.87 -22.73
CA TRP A 126 -1.65 -5.93 -22.10
C TRP A 126 -1.81 -7.20 -22.95
N GLU A 127 -2.14 -7.10 -24.24
CA GLU A 127 -2.20 -8.24 -25.16
C GLU A 127 -0.87 -8.38 -25.88
N THR A 128 -0.20 -9.52 -25.70
CA THR A 128 1.14 -9.79 -26.25
C THR A 128 1.11 -10.95 -27.22
N THR A 129 1.70 -10.77 -28.40
CA THR A 129 2.00 -11.85 -29.36
C THR A 129 3.50 -11.92 -29.60
N VAL A 130 4.08 -13.12 -29.45
CA VAL A 130 5.53 -13.34 -29.62
C VAL A 130 5.78 -14.16 -30.88
N LEU A 131 6.66 -13.66 -31.75
CA LEU A 131 7.11 -14.33 -32.96
C LEU A 131 8.62 -14.51 -32.96
N VAL A 132 9.08 -15.64 -33.48
CA VAL A 132 10.50 -15.93 -33.70
C VAL A 132 10.72 -16.29 -35.16
N ASN A 133 11.60 -15.54 -35.84
CA ASN A 133 11.82 -15.63 -37.29
C ASN A 133 10.49 -15.58 -38.08
N GLY A 134 9.60 -14.67 -37.69
CA GLY A 134 8.27 -14.50 -38.31
C GLY A 134 7.23 -15.57 -37.95
N ARG A 135 7.57 -16.61 -37.18
CA ARG A 135 6.63 -17.63 -36.71
C ARG A 135 6.11 -17.31 -35.32
N GLU A 136 4.79 -17.25 -35.15
CA GLU A 136 4.16 -17.10 -33.83
C GLU A 136 4.49 -18.30 -32.92
N ILE A 137 5.02 -18.00 -31.73
CA ILE A 137 5.34 -18.97 -30.68
C ILE A 137 4.27 -18.99 -29.58
N GLY A 138 3.59 -17.87 -29.34
CA GLY A 138 2.50 -17.80 -28.39
C GLY A 138 1.90 -16.41 -28.19
N ARG A 139 0.82 -16.37 -27.40
CA ARG A 139 0.12 -15.15 -27.00
C ARG A 139 -0.15 -15.14 -25.50
N HIS A 140 -0.16 -13.94 -24.91
CA HIS A 140 -0.51 -13.69 -23.51
C HIS A 140 -1.50 -12.53 -23.40
N THR A 141 -2.36 -12.58 -22.39
CA THR A 141 -3.13 -11.41 -21.95
C THR A 141 -3.05 -11.31 -20.43
N GLY A 142 -2.83 -10.10 -19.93
CA GLY A 142 -2.60 -9.82 -18.51
C GLY A 142 -1.44 -8.85 -18.34
N GLY A 143 -1.68 -7.73 -17.66
CA GLY A 143 -0.75 -6.60 -17.61
C GLY A 143 0.31 -6.72 -16.51
N TYR A 144 0.12 -7.63 -15.56
CA TYR A 144 0.86 -7.67 -14.30
C TYR A 144 1.46 -9.04 -13.95
N ASP A 145 1.08 -10.09 -14.69
CA ASP A 145 1.50 -11.46 -14.40
C ASP A 145 2.64 -11.95 -15.32
N PRO A 146 3.59 -12.74 -14.78
CA PRO A 146 4.68 -13.27 -15.56
C PRO A 146 4.25 -14.46 -16.42
N PHE A 147 4.82 -14.57 -17.62
CA PHE A 147 4.57 -15.67 -18.55
C PHE A 147 5.86 -16.16 -19.22
N THR A 148 5.80 -17.35 -19.83
CA THR A 148 6.97 -18.02 -20.41
C THR A 148 6.59 -18.79 -21.66
N PHE A 149 7.42 -18.68 -22.71
CA PHE A 149 7.30 -19.49 -23.92
C PHE A 149 8.56 -20.33 -24.13
N MET A 150 8.36 -21.62 -24.41
CA MET A 150 9.45 -22.50 -24.80
C MET A 150 9.77 -22.28 -26.28
N LEU A 151 11.05 -22.12 -26.63
CA LEU A 151 11.49 -21.90 -28.01
C LEU A 151 11.74 -23.23 -28.76
N ASP A 152 10.87 -24.20 -28.55
CA ASP A 152 11.02 -25.53 -29.14
C ASP A 152 10.90 -25.49 -30.66
N GLY A 153 11.78 -26.22 -31.35
CA GLY A 153 11.81 -26.26 -32.81
C GLY A 153 12.38 -25.00 -33.46
N VAL A 154 12.83 -24.01 -32.67
CA VAL A 154 13.66 -22.92 -33.17
C VAL A 154 15.10 -23.40 -33.28
N GLU A 155 15.73 -23.16 -34.42
CA GLU A 155 17.14 -23.51 -34.63
C GLU A 155 18.04 -22.74 -33.65
N ALA A 156 18.86 -23.48 -32.89
CA ALA A 156 19.78 -22.92 -31.90
C ALA A 156 21.01 -22.29 -32.60
N LYS A 157 20.84 -21.05 -33.06
CA LYS A 157 21.87 -20.29 -33.78
C LYS A 157 21.93 -18.83 -33.34
N ARG A 158 22.95 -18.14 -33.83
CA ARG A 158 23.05 -16.67 -33.78
C ARG A 158 22.12 -16.03 -34.80
N GLY A 159 21.68 -14.81 -34.51
CA GLY A 159 20.92 -14.01 -35.48
C GLY A 159 19.44 -14.37 -35.56
N VAL A 160 18.88 -14.95 -34.49
CA VAL A 160 17.44 -15.30 -34.43
C VAL A 160 16.65 -14.01 -34.19
N GLU A 161 15.68 -13.69 -35.04
CA GLU A 161 14.82 -12.52 -34.86
C GLU A 161 13.71 -12.84 -33.86
N LEU A 162 13.61 -12.04 -32.80
CA LEU A 162 12.48 -11.99 -31.88
C LEU A 162 11.65 -10.75 -32.19
N GLU A 163 10.35 -10.94 -32.40
CA GLU A 163 9.36 -9.88 -32.54
C GLU A 163 8.30 -10.02 -31.46
N VAL A 164 7.98 -8.92 -30.77
CA VAL A 164 6.93 -8.87 -29.75
C VAL A 164 5.93 -7.79 -30.13
N ARG A 165 4.67 -8.16 -30.34
CA ARG A 165 3.59 -7.23 -30.66
C ARG A 165 2.72 -7.03 -29.43
N VAL A 166 2.46 -5.78 -29.09
CA VAL A 166 1.69 -5.39 -27.92
C VAL A 166 0.54 -4.50 -28.31
N LYS A 167 -0.66 -4.83 -27.85
CA LYS A 167 -1.83 -3.96 -27.89
C LYS A 167 -2.28 -3.68 -26.47
N ASP A 168 -2.66 -2.44 -26.23
CA ASP A 168 -3.10 -2.00 -24.91
C ASP A 168 -4.41 -1.23 -25.04
N PRO A 169 -5.53 -1.77 -24.53
CA PRO A 169 -6.78 -1.05 -24.43
C PRO A 169 -6.71 0.20 -23.54
N VAL A 170 -5.78 0.25 -22.58
CA VAL A 170 -5.47 1.22 -21.50
C VAL A 170 -6.67 1.78 -20.73
N ASP A 171 -7.70 2.28 -21.42
CA ASP A 171 -9.01 2.77 -20.92
C ASP A 171 -10.15 1.77 -21.16
N GLY A 172 -9.84 0.57 -21.65
CA GLY A 172 -10.79 -0.52 -21.83
C GLY A 172 -11.15 -1.26 -20.53
N PRO A 173 -12.11 -2.21 -20.59
CA PRO A 173 -12.57 -2.98 -19.43
C PRO A 173 -11.61 -4.13 -19.07
N ILE A 174 -10.31 -3.83 -18.96
CA ILE A 174 -9.25 -4.74 -18.51
C ILE A 174 -8.77 -4.34 -17.10
N PRO A 175 -8.25 -5.30 -16.31
CA PRO A 175 -7.56 -4.97 -15.07
C PRO A 175 -6.39 -4.02 -15.34
N ARG A 176 -6.41 -2.87 -14.67
CA ARG A 176 -5.41 -1.82 -14.70
C ARG A 176 -5.27 -1.21 -13.31
N GLY A 177 -4.12 -0.64 -13.02
CA GLY A 177 -3.96 0.24 -11.88
C GLY A 177 -4.57 1.60 -12.17
N LYS A 178 -3.86 2.65 -11.76
CA LYS A 178 -4.26 4.04 -11.97
C LYS A 178 -3.76 4.65 -13.30
N GLN A 179 -3.32 3.84 -14.26
CA GLN A 179 -2.87 4.33 -15.56
C GLN A 179 -4.04 4.76 -16.46
N ILE A 180 -4.00 5.96 -17.04
CA ILE A 180 -5.01 6.49 -17.98
C ILE A 180 -4.37 7.36 -19.07
N LEU A 181 -4.96 7.47 -20.26
CA LEU A 181 -4.43 8.31 -21.34
C LEU A 181 -4.46 9.81 -21.04
N ASN A 182 -5.42 10.26 -20.22
CA ASN A 182 -5.59 11.66 -19.83
C ASN A 182 -5.54 11.77 -18.30
N PRO A 183 -4.32 11.88 -17.71
CA PRO A 183 -4.14 11.90 -16.25
C PRO A 183 -4.92 13.00 -15.56
N HIS A 184 -5.54 12.69 -14.42
CA HIS A 184 -6.32 13.60 -13.60
C HIS A 184 -6.59 13.02 -12.21
N GLY A 185 -6.70 13.87 -11.19
CA GLY A 185 -7.05 13.46 -9.83
C GLY A 185 -6.08 12.42 -9.28
N ILE A 186 -6.57 11.19 -9.10
CA ILE A 186 -5.83 10.00 -8.62
C ILE A 186 -5.39 9.06 -9.76
N PHE A 187 -5.67 9.39 -11.01
CA PHE A 187 -5.24 8.62 -12.18
C PHE A 187 -4.06 9.30 -12.86
N TYR A 188 -3.02 8.52 -13.13
CA TYR A 188 -1.68 8.98 -13.55
C TYR A 188 -1.37 8.60 -14.99
N THR A 189 -0.19 9.01 -15.46
CA THR A 189 0.31 8.72 -16.81
C THR A 189 0.13 7.25 -17.22
N ALA A 190 -0.42 7.04 -18.42
CA ALA A 190 -0.56 5.73 -19.05
C ALA A 190 0.75 4.91 -19.04
N VAL A 191 0.63 3.60 -18.89
CA VAL A 191 1.76 2.66 -18.97
C VAL A 191 1.38 1.55 -19.94
N SER A 192 2.19 1.36 -20.97
CA SER A 192 1.97 0.32 -21.98
C SER A 192 3.28 -0.34 -22.40
N GLY A 193 3.19 -1.58 -22.92
CA GLY A 193 4.35 -2.29 -23.45
C GLY A 193 5.06 -3.15 -22.41
N ILE A 194 6.32 -3.48 -22.70
CA ILE A 194 7.15 -4.34 -21.83
C ILE A 194 7.65 -3.49 -20.67
N TRP A 195 7.08 -3.70 -19.48
CA TRP A 195 7.39 -2.88 -18.29
C TRP A 195 8.11 -3.65 -17.17
N GLN A 196 8.25 -4.98 -17.28
CA GLN A 196 9.18 -5.75 -16.45
C GLN A 196 10.17 -6.57 -17.31
N SER A 197 11.25 -7.04 -16.68
CA SER A 197 12.38 -7.66 -17.36
C SER A 197 11.99 -8.81 -18.30
N VAL A 198 12.75 -8.94 -19.39
CA VAL A 198 12.68 -10.06 -20.34
C VAL A 198 13.99 -10.80 -20.29
N TRP A 199 13.97 -12.13 -20.26
CA TRP A 199 15.19 -12.93 -20.22
C TRP A 199 15.04 -14.30 -20.86
N LEU A 200 16.17 -14.87 -21.27
CA LEU A 200 16.29 -16.26 -21.68
C LEU A 200 16.88 -17.09 -20.54
N GLU A 201 16.34 -18.28 -20.31
CA GLU A 201 16.88 -19.25 -19.37
C GLU A 201 17.14 -20.57 -20.11
N GLN A 202 18.33 -21.16 -19.91
CA GLN A 202 18.57 -22.54 -20.33
C GLN A 202 17.99 -23.48 -19.28
N VAL A 203 17.04 -24.32 -19.69
CA VAL A 203 16.39 -25.29 -18.79
C VAL A 203 16.64 -26.70 -19.29
N PRO A 204 16.81 -27.70 -18.41
CA PRO A 204 16.83 -29.09 -18.84
C PRO A 204 15.53 -29.49 -19.57
N ASP A 205 15.61 -30.52 -20.40
CA ASP A 205 14.47 -31.00 -21.21
C ASP A 205 13.22 -31.29 -20.39
N ARG A 206 13.42 -31.68 -19.13
CA ARG A 206 12.43 -31.81 -18.08
C ARG A 206 12.88 -30.91 -16.93
N HIS A 207 12.07 -29.94 -16.56
CA HIS A 207 12.45 -28.94 -15.57
C HIS A 207 11.27 -28.51 -14.69
N VAL A 208 11.60 -27.88 -13.57
CA VAL A 208 10.66 -27.33 -12.61
C VAL A 208 10.12 -25.98 -13.12
N THR A 209 8.82 -25.88 -13.39
CA THR A 209 8.19 -24.65 -13.86
C THR A 209 7.77 -23.72 -12.72
N GLY A 210 7.53 -24.28 -11.53
CA GLY A 210 7.12 -23.52 -10.35
C GLY A 210 7.21 -24.32 -9.06
N LEU A 211 7.06 -23.61 -7.94
CA LEU A 211 7.14 -24.16 -6.59
C LEU A 211 5.97 -23.65 -5.74
N ARG A 212 5.49 -24.46 -4.81
CA ARG A 212 4.69 -24.01 -3.67
C ARG A 212 5.41 -24.38 -2.39
N LEU A 213 5.78 -23.35 -1.61
CA LEU A 213 6.46 -23.43 -0.33
C LEU A 213 5.47 -22.94 0.74
N ILE A 214 4.99 -23.86 1.58
CA ILE A 214 3.90 -23.62 2.53
C ILE A 214 4.45 -23.81 3.94
N PRO A 215 4.81 -22.73 4.65
CA PRO A 215 5.23 -22.83 6.05
C PRO A 215 4.00 -23.13 6.93
N SER A 216 4.19 -24.02 7.89
CA SER A 216 3.26 -24.26 8.98
C SER A 216 3.98 -24.01 10.30
N VAL A 217 3.39 -23.18 11.17
CA VAL A 217 3.95 -22.78 12.46
C VAL A 217 2.83 -22.87 13.50
N SER A 218 3.01 -23.72 14.51
CA SER A 218 2.07 -23.89 15.62
C SER A 218 2.84 -24.15 16.91
N GLY A 219 2.80 -23.20 17.83
CA GLY A 219 3.60 -23.26 19.06
C GLY A 219 5.10 -23.35 18.76
N ASP A 220 5.74 -24.43 19.21
CA ASP A 220 7.15 -24.74 19.01
C ASP A 220 7.43 -25.61 17.76
N LYS A 221 6.37 -26.06 17.07
CA LYS A 221 6.47 -26.91 15.88
C LYS A 221 6.41 -26.07 14.62
N ALA A 222 7.33 -26.37 13.71
CA ALA A 222 7.39 -25.76 12.40
C ALA A 222 7.72 -26.80 11.34
N SER A 223 7.07 -26.71 10.18
CA SER A 223 7.34 -27.58 9.03
C SER A 223 7.15 -26.82 7.73
N LEU A 224 7.95 -27.12 6.72
CA LEU A 224 7.78 -26.59 5.37
C LEU A 224 7.23 -27.68 4.44
N SER A 225 6.03 -27.45 3.91
CA SER A 225 5.47 -28.27 2.85
C SER A 225 5.90 -27.73 1.49
N VAL A 226 6.36 -28.61 0.61
CA VAL A 226 6.91 -28.28 -0.70
C VAL A 226 6.21 -29.08 -1.77
N ARG A 227 5.81 -28.42 -2.85
CA ARG A 227 5.37 -29.04 -4.10
C ARG A 227 6.13 -28.41 -5.26
N ALA A 228 6.67 -29.24 -6.15
CA ALA A 228 7.28 -28.81 -7.40
C ALA A 228 6.33 -29.06 -8.58
N TYR A 229 6.26 -28.12 -9.51
CA TYR A 229 5.56 -28.30 -10.77
C TYR A 229 6.59 -28.51 -11.87
N THR A 230 6.36 -29.48 -12.75
CA THR A 230 7.28 -29.78 -13.86
C THR A 230 6.56 -29.70 -15.21
N ASP A 231 7.29 -29.32 -16.25
CA ASP A 231 6.75 -29.16 -17.60
C ASP A 231 6.34 -30.50 -18.26
N LYS A 232 7.06 -31.57 -17.90
CA LYS A 232 6.83 -32.95 -18.34
C LYS A 232 6.66 -33.88 -17.14
N ASN A 233 6.03 -35.04 -17.38
CA ASN A 233 5.93 -36.09 -16.37
C ASN A 233 7.32 -36.56 -15.89
N THR A 234 7.46 -36.68 -14.58
CA THR A 234 8.65 -37.09 -13.82
C THR A 234 8.45 -38.49 -13.24
N ALA A 235 9.56 -39.17 -12.88
CA ALA A 235 9.47 -40.41 -12.12
C ALA A 235 9.08 -40.12 -10.67
N ALA A 236 8.29 -41.00 -10.05
CA ALA A 236 7.71 -40.79 -8.72
C ALA A 236 8.71 -40.74 -7.54
N LYS A 237 10.01 -40.93 -7.79
CA LYS A 237 11.07 -40.90 -6.76
C LYS A 237 12.28 -40.08 -7.20
N ASP A 238 12.03 -39.03 -7.97
CA ASP A 238 13.07 -38.25 -8.66
C ASP A 238 13.32 -36.88 -7.99
N MET A 239 12.73 -36.62 -6.82
CA MET A 239 12.86 -35.35 -6.11
C MET A 239 13.63 -35.47 -4.79
N THR A 240 14.52 -34.51 -4.55
CA THR A 240 15.17 -34.24 -3.26
C THR A 240 14.94 -32.79 -2.86
N ILE A 241 14.64 -32.57 -1.57
CA ILE A 241 14.46 -31.24 -0.97
C ILE A 241 15.42 -31.10 0.20
N ARG A 242 16.11 -29.96 0.28
CA ARG A 242 16.92 -29.56 1.44
C ARG A 242 16.54 -28.17 1.91
N ILE A 243 16.42 -28.00 3.22
CA ILE A 243 16.20 -26.71 3.88
C ILE A 243 17.51 -26.34 4.60
N LYS A 244 17.99 -25.11 4.41
CA LYS A 244 19.29 -24.65 4.88
C LYS A 244 19.18 -23.38 5.74
N ASP A 245 19.93 -23.37 6.84
CA ASP A 245 20.20 -22.20 7.69
C ASP A 245 21.64 -21.74 7.38
N GLY A 246 21.77 -20.74 6.50
CA GLY A 246 23.04 -20.48 5.81
C GLY A 246 23.45 -21.70 4.98
N GLU A 247 24.66 -22.20 5.17
CA GLU A 247 25.16 -23.41 4.48
C GLU A 247 24.73 -24.72 5.15
N ARG A 248 24.22 -24.67 6.39
CA ARG A 248 23.89 -25.87 7.16
C ARG A 248 22.53 -26.41 6.75
N VAL A 249 22.50 -27.66 6.27
CA VAL A 249 21.24 -28.39 6.03
C VAL A 249 20.58 -28.70 7.37
N VAL A 250 19.37 -28.20 7.58
CA VAL A 250 18.57 -28.41 8.81
C VAL A 250 17.46 -29.44 8.64
N ALA A 251 17.05 -29.71 7.39
CA ALA A 251 16.12 -30.77 7.04
C ALA A 251 16.37 -31.24 5.60
N GLU A 252 16.23 -32.54 5.35
CA GLU A 252 16.38 -33.15 4.03
C GLU A 252 15.39 -34.31 3.85
N LYS A 253 14.83 -34.45 2.65
CA LYS A 253 14.12 -35.65 2.19
C LYS A 253 14.43 -35.93 0.72
N SER A 254 14.63 -37.20 0.40
CA SER A 254 14.94 -37.69 -0.96
C SER A 254 14.00 -38.81 -1.39
N GLY A 255 14.01 -39.13 -2.68
CA GLY A 255 13.16 -40.19 -3.24
C GLY A 255 11.68 -39.83 -3.26
N LEU A 256 11.38 -38.53 -3.35
CA LEU A 256 10.03 -37.97 -3.30
C LEU A 256 9.39 -37.97 -4.69
N ASP A 257 8.06 -38.02 -4.72
CA ASP A 257 7.28 -37.76 -5.93
C ASP A 257 7.09 -36.24 -6.06
N PRO A 258 7.62 -35.58 -7.10
CA PRO A 258 7.44 -34.15 -7.29
C PRO A 258 5.96 -33.75 -7.45
N ARG A 259 5.07 -34.68 -7.83
CA ARG A 259 3.62 -34.42 -7.96
C ARG A 259 2.91 -34.37 -6.60
N ALA A 260 3.52 -34.93 -5.56
CA ALA A 260 2.98 -34.95 -4.20
C ALA A 260 3.51 -33.77 -3.38
N VAL A 261 2.74 -33.37 -2.37
CA VAL A 261 3.22 -32.41 -1.36
C VAL A 261 4.12 -33.17 -0.38
N ALA A 262 5.35 -32.72 -0.21
CA ALA A 262 6.29 -33.26 0.76
C ALA A 262 6.47 -32.28 1.93
N SER A 263 6.17 -32.73 3.15
CA SER A 263 6.40 -31.93 4.37
C SER A 263 7.71 -32.32 5.05
N LEU A 264 8.51 -31.32 5.43
CA LEU A 264 9.76 -31.47 6.18
C LEU A 264 9.64 -30.70 7.50
N ASP A 265 9.88 -31.37 8.63
CA ASP A 265 9.94 -30.71 9.93
C ASP A 265 11.21 -29.85 10.03
N VAL A 266 11.06 -28.64 10.58
CA VAL A 266 12.16 -27.70 10.80
C VAL A 266 12.28 -27.47 12.31
N PRO A 267 13.05 -28.31 13.03
CA PRO A 267 13.13 -28.22 14.48
C PRO A 267 13.78 -26.90 14.91
N ASN A 268 13.25 -26.28 15.98
CA ASN A 268 13.71 -25.00 16.50
C ASN A 268 13.76 -23.90 15.41
N ALA A 269 12.70 -23.81 14.60
CA ALA A 269 12.67 -22.87 13.49
C ALA A 269 12.82 -21.41 13.95
N LYS A 270 13.67 -20.66 13.24
CA LYS A 270 13.76 -19.21 13.32
C LYS A 270 12.59 -18.64 12.52
N LEU A 271 11.65 -18.00 13.21
CA LEU A 271 10.45 -17.47 12.57
C LEU A 271 10.74 -16.15 11.86
N TRP A 272 10.09 -15.95 10.73
CA TRP A 272 10.12 -14.70 9.98
C TRP A 272 9.16 -13.68 10.62
N SER A 273 9.63 -12.45 10.79
CA SER A 273 8.84 -11.28 11.17
C SER A 273 9.51 -9.98 10.68
N PRO A 274 8.83 -8.82 10.76
CA PRO A 274 9.47 -7.54 10.43
C PRO A 274 10.75 -7.24 11.24
N ASP A 275 10.79 -7.67 12.49
CA ASP A 275 11.95 -7.50 13.38
C ASP A 275 13.03 -8.57 13.20
N SER A 276 12.64 -9.75 12.69
CA SER A 276 13.54 -10.89 12.45
C SER A 276 13.21 -11.54 11.11
N PRO A 277 13.59 -10.94 9.97
CA PRO A 277 13.25 -11.41 8.63
C PRO A 277 14.10 -12.59 8.18
N PHE A 278 14.13 -13.66 8.97
CA PHE A 278 14.95 -14.83 8.71
C PHE A 278 14.40 -15.63 7.53
N LEU A 279 15.24 -15.92 6.54
CA LEU A 279 14.92 -16.73 5.36
C LEU A 279 15.81 -17.97 5.33
N TYR A 280 15.18 -19.14 5.26
CA TYR A 280 15.86 -20.40 4.98
C TYR A 280 16.15 -20.52 3.49
N GLY A 281 17.33 -21.02 3.13
CA GLY A 281 17.59 -21.49 1.77
C GLY A 281 16.85 -22.79 1.50
N VAL A 282 16.29 -22.96 0.31
CA VAL A 282 15.60 -24.18 -0.11
C VAL A 282 16.23 -24.68 -1.41
N GLU A 283 16.82 -25.86 -1.39
CA GLU A 283 17.36 -26.53 -2.58
C GLU A 283 16.39 -27.64 -3.01
N ILE A 284 16.03 -27.66 -4.29
CA ILE A 284 15.12 -28.63 -4.88
C ILE A 284 15.80 -29.23 -6.10
N ILE A 285 15.95 -30.55 -6.09
CA ILE A 285 16.58 -31.31 -7.17
C ILE A 285 15.52 -32.23 -7.75
N VAL A 286 15.23 -32.10 -9.05
CA VAL A 286 14.31 -33.00 -9.78
C VAL A 286 15.03 -33.54 -11.01
N GLY A 287 15.44 -34.82 -10.97
CA GLY A 287 16.31 -35.39 -12.00
C GLY A 287 17.61 -34.61 -12.13
N SER A 288 17.84 -33.99 -13.29
CA SER A 288 19.01 -33.13 -13.55
C SER A 288 18.77 -31.66 -13.22
N ASP A 289 17.53 -31.22 -13.00
CA ASP A 289 17.22 -29.82 -12.69
C ASP A 289 17.52 -29.51 -11.23
N ARG A 290 18.26 -28.43 -10.99
CA ARG A 290 18.73 -28.01 -9.67
C ARG A 290 18.30 -26.57 -9.42
N ILE A 291 17.37 -26.40 -8.50
CA ILE A 291 16.76 -25.12 -8.15
C ILE A 291 17.19 -24.70 -6.76
N THR A 292 17.46 -23.42 -6.59
CA THR A 292 17.53 -22.75 -5.29
C THR A 292 16.39 -21.75 -5.16
N SER A 293 15.84 -21.67 -3.95
CA SER A 293 14.76 -20.79 -3.54
C SER A 293 14.96 -20.41 -2.06
N TYR A 294 13.99 -19.74 -1.48
CA TYR A 294 14.00 -19.38 -0.06
C TYR A 294 12.59 -19.46 0.55
N ALA A 295 12.52 -19.58 1.87
CA ALA A 295 11.26 -19.59 2.61
C ALA A 295 11.40 -18.91 3.98
N GLY A 296 10.41 -18.10 4.36
CA GLY A 296 10.25 -17.58 5.72
C GLY A 296 9.26 -18.43 6.51
N MET A 297 9.65 -18.90 7.70
CA MET A 297 8.75 -19.68 8.57
C MET A 297 7.85 -18.73 9.34
N ARG A 298 6.57 -18.64 8.98
CA ARG A 298 5.62 -17.76 9.68
C ARG A 298 4.18 -18.26 9.61
N SER A 299 3.34 -17.84 10.55
CA SER A 299 1.88 -17.98 10.50
C SER A 299 1.19 -16.62 10.63
N VAL A 300 0.05 -16.46 9.95
CA VAL A 300 -0.79 -15.26 9.99
C VAL A 300 -2.15 -15.65 10.53
N GLY A 301 -2.77 -14.81 11.36
CA GLY A 301 -4.09 -15.09 11.90
C GLY A 301 -4.71 -13.88 12.59
N MET A 302 -5.75 -14.12 13.39
CA MET A 302 -6.47 -13.10 14.15
C MET A 302 -6.66 -13.54 15.60
N GLN A 303 -6.62 -12.57 16.53
CA GLN A 303 -6.93 -12.79 17.94
C GLN A 303 -8.35 -12.33 18.24
N ARG A 304 -9.10 -13.15 18.98
CA ARG A 304 -10.47 -12.86 19.43
C ARG A 304 -10.53 -12.63 20.94
N ASN A 305 -11.46 -11.77 21.38
CA ASN A 305 -11.80 -11.59 22.80
C ASN A 305 -12.80 -12.66 23.28
N ALA A 306 -13.25 -12.55 24.54
CA ALA A 306 -14.18 -13.52 25.15
C ALA A 306 -15.58 -13.50 24.48
N GLU A 307 -15.96 -12.37 23.92
CA GLU A 307 -17.20 -12.18 23.16
C GLU A 307 -17.10 -12.73 21.71
N GLY A 308 -15.92 -13.23 21.31
CA GLY A 308 -15.68 -13.80 19.99
C GLY A 308 -15.29 -12.76 18.92
N HIS A 309 -15.22 -11.48 19.27
CA HIS A 309 -14.84 -10.42 18.35
C HIS A 309 -13.33 -10.38 18.10
N VAL A 310 -12.93 -10.09 16.87
CA VAL A 310 -11.53 -9.89 16.50
C VAL A 310 -11.06 -8.55 17.07
N THR A 311 -9.93 -8.58 17.76
CA THR A 311 -9.34 -7.40 18.44
C THR A 311 -7.94 -7.06 17.96
N ALA A 312 -7.28 -7.98 17.23
CA ALA A 312 -5.98 -7.76 16.64
C ALA A 312 -5.68 -8.75 15.51
N LEU A 313 -4.87 -8.33 14.54
CA LEU A 313 -4.17 -9.24 13.65
C LEU A 313 -2.99 -9.88 14.40
N THR A 314 -2.61 -11.09 14.00
CA THR A 314 -1.50 -11.82 14.61
C THR A 314 -0.48 -12.28 13.59
N LEU A 315 0.78 -12.25 13.99
CA LEU A 315 1.89 -12.90 13.29
C LEU A 315 2.56 -13.86 14.27
N ASN A 316 2.75 -15.11 13.85
CA ASN A 316 3.34 -16.16 14.68
C ASN A 316 2.58 -16.36 16.01
N GLY A 317 1.25 -16.24 15.96
CA GLY A 317 0.35 -16.36 17.12
C GLY A 317 0.39 -15.19 18.11
N LYS A 318 1.10 -14.10 17.81
CA LYS A 318 1.19 -12.91 18.67
C LYS A 318 0.49 -11.71 18.03
N PRO A 319 -0.27 -10.90 18.78
CA PRO A 319 -0.86 -9.67 18.25
C PRO A 319 0.21 -8.74 17.68
N LEU A 320 -0.05 -8.19 16.51
CA LEU A 320 0.79 -7.22 15.83
C LEU A 320 -0.12 -6.21 15.12
N PHE A 321 -0.09 -4.96 15.56
CA PHE A 321 -0.75 -3.88 14.85
C PHE A 321 0.02 -3.61 13.56
N GLN A 322 -0.64 -3.78 12.41
CA GLN A 322 -0.05 -3.56 11.11
C GLN A 322 -0.25 -2.09 10.74
N LEU A 323 0.85 -1.35 10.64
CA LEU A 323 0.85 0.06 10.30
C LEU A 323 1.82 0.27 9.14
N GLY A 324 1.31 0.83 8.06
CA GLY A 324 2.03 0.98 6.81
C GLY A 324 1.52 2.13 5.96
N PRO A 325 2.28 2.56 4.95
CA PRO A 325 1.77 3.47 3.96
C PRO A 325 1.02 2.74 2.83
N LEU A 326 0.13 3.47 2.17
CA LEU A 326 -0.34 3.15 0.83
C LEU A 326 0.80 3.43 -0.15
N ASP A 327 1.16 2.45 -0.97
CA ASP A 327 2.25 2.55 -1.94
C ASP A 327 1.70 2.34 -3.35
N GLN A 328 1.65 3.44 -4.12
CA GLN A 328 1.21 3.47 -5.51
C GLN A 328 2.22 2.76 -6.43
N GLY A 329 3.53 2.83 -6.12
CA GLY A 329 4.58 2.26 -6.96
C GLY A 329 4.88 3.03 -8.26
N TRP A 330 4.63 4.34 -8.31
CA TRP A 330 5.00 5.19 -9.46
C TRP A 330 6.37 5.84 -9.30
N TRP A 331 7.05 6.03 -10.42
CA TRP A 331 8.36 6.67 -10.55
C TRP A 331 8.28 7.83 -11.55
N PRO A 332 8.81 9.03 -11.23
CA PRO A 332 8.69 10.19 -12.11
C PRO A 332 9.40 10.02 -13.46
N ASP A 333 10.38 9.12 -13.53
CA ASP A 333 11.21 8.85 -14.71
C ASP A 333 10.88 7.51 -15.39
N GLY A 334 10.50 6.49 -14.62
CA GLY A 334 10.22 5.13 -15.10
C GLY A 334 8.75 4.68 -15.04
N LEU A 335 7.85 5.50 -14.50
CA LEU A 335 6.44 5.19 -14.25
C LEU A 335 6.28 3.91 -13.41
N TYR A 336 6.00 2.76 -14.03
CA TYR A 336 5.91 1.48 -13.30
C TYR A 336 7.24 0.85 -12.95
N THR A 337 8.30 1.21 -13.65
CA THR A 337 9.58 0.51 -13.58
C THR A 337 10.58 1.38 -12.85
N ALA A 338 11.04 0.93 -11.68
CA ALA A 338 12.11 1.62 -10.98
C ALA A 338 13.39 1.67 -11.84
N PRO A 339 14.21 2.73 -11.73
CA PRO A 339 15.44 2.84 -12.53
C PRO A 339 16.46 1.73 -12.23
N THR A 340 16.56 1.28 -10.99
CA THR A 340 17.55 0.29 -10.52
C THR A 340 16.95 -0.63 -9.46
N ASP A 341 17.60 -1.77 -9.17
CA ASP A 341 17.18 -2.65 -8.09
C ASP A 341 17.36 -1.99 -6.71
N GLU A 342 18.39 -1.14 -6.57
CA GLU A 342 18.60 -0.31 -5.39
C GLU A 342 17.46 0.70 -5.17
N ALA A 343 16.89 1.23 -6.26
CA ALA A 343 15.72 2.10 -6.17
C ALA A 343 14.49 1.32 -5.67
N LEU A 344 14.25 0.09 -6.15
CA LEU A 344 13.19 -0.77 -5.60
C LEU A 344 13.38 -1.04 -4.10
N ALA A 345 14.61 -1.36 -3.68
CA ALA A 345 14.92 -1.61 -2.29
C ALA A 345 14.75 -0.35 -1.43
N PHE A 346 15.06 0.83 -1.97
CA PHE A 346 15.01 2.09 -1.23
C PHE A 346 13.62 2.39 -0.65
N ASP A 347 12.54 2.25 -1.44
CA ASP A 347 11.18 2.55 -0.96
C ASP A 347 10.80 1.64 0.23
N ILE A 348 11.28 0.39 0.26
CA ILE A 348 11.07 -0.56 1.36
C ILE A 348 11.94 -0.19 2.57
N GLU A 349 13.21 0.13 2.34
CA GLU A 349 14.13 0.55 3.41
C GLU A 349 13.68 1.83 4.10
N VAL A 350 13.25 2.83 3.33
CA VAL A 350 12.81 4.11 3.89
C VAL A 350 11.49 3.94 4.64
N THR A 351 10.57 3.11 4.15
CA THR A 351 9.34 2.75 4.89
C THR A 351 9.68 2.16 6.26
N LYS A 352 10.66 1.25 6.33
CA LYS A 352 11.12 0.69 7.61
C LYS A 352 11.82 1.73 8.49
N LYS A 353 12.58 2.65 7.89
CA LYS A 353 13.21 3.79 8.61
C LYS A 353 12.17 4.74 9.19
N MET A 354 11.05 4.96 8.51
CA MET A 354 9.88 5.70 9.04
C MET A 354 9.16 4.97 10.19
N GLY A 355 9.60 3.77 10.57
CA GLY A 355 9.04 3.00 11.68
C GLY A 355 7.78 2.21 11.35
N PHE A 356 7.38 2.14 10.07
CA PHE A 356 6.32 1.25 9.61
C PHE A 356 6.78 -0.22 9.60
N ASN A 357 5.81 -1.14 9.69
CA ASN A 357 6.05 -2.59 9.62
C ASN A 357 5.32 -3.26 8.46
N MET A 358 4.55 -2.51 7.69
CA MET A 358 3.70 -2.99 6.60
C MET A 358 3.73 -2.00 5.42
N ILE A 359 3.47 -2.48 4.20
CA ILE A 359 3.16 -1.71 3.00
C ILE A 359 1.89 -2.30 2.39
N ARG A 360 0.92 -1.46 2.03
CA ARG A 360 -0.19 -1.85 1.15
C ARG A 360 0.15 -1.43 -0.27
N LYS A 361 0.47 -2.41 -1.12
CA LYS A 361 0.78 -2.18 -2.52
C LYS A 361 -0.54 -2.03 -3.28
N HIS A 362 -0.84 -0.79 -3.67
CA HIS A 362 -2.18 -0.38 -4.06
C HIS A 362 -2.41 -0.53 -5.57
N VAL A 363 -3.44 -1.32 -5.93
CA VAL A 363 -3.89 -1.63 -7.31
C VAL A 363 -2.78 -1.82 -8.34
N LYS A 364 -1.64 -2.38 -7.92
CA LYS A 364 -0.43 -2.63 -8.73
C LYS A 364 0.24 -3.89 -8.23
N VAL A 365 0.92 -4.62 -9.10
CA VAL A 365 1.77 -5.78 -8.74
C VAL A 365 3.20 -5.48 -9.13
N GLU A 366 4.15 -5.54 -8.20
CA GLU A 366 5.57 -5.21 -8.49
C GLU A 366 6.32 -6.39 -9.14
N PRO A 367 7.54 -6.21 -9.70
CA PRO A 367 8.37 -7.35 -10.07
C PRO A 367 8.72 -8.21 -8.85
N ALA A 368 8.95 -9.52 -9.05
CA ALA A 368 9.28 -10.47 -7.99
C ALA A 368 10.47 -10.04 -7.10
N ARG A 369 11.37 -9.21 -7.64
CA ARG A 369 12.48 -8.61 -6.90
C ARG A 369 12.04 -7.66 -5.78
N TRP A 370 10.96 -6.91 -5.97
CA TRP A 370 10.42 -6.03 -4.93
C TRP A 370 9.95 -6.84 -3.71
N TYR A 371 9.20 -7.92 -3.94
CA TYR A 371 8.76 -8.81 -2.86
C TYR A 371 9.94 -9.54 -2.20
N TYR A 372 10.98 -9.90 -2.94
CA TYR A 372 12.21 -10.44 -2.36
C TYR A 372 12.90 -9.45 -1.42
N HIS A 373 12.93 -8.16 -1.77
CA HIS A 373 13.40 -7.13 -0.87
C HIS A 373 12.50 -6.98 0.36
N ALA A 374 11.18 -7.02 0.21
CA ALA A 374 10.25 -6.98 1.34
C ALA A 374 10.45 -8.18 2.29
N ASP A 375 10.69 -9.37 1.74
CA ASP A 375 10.98 -10.59 2.49
C ASP A 375 12.30 -10.48 3.27
N ARG A 376 13.36 -9.96 2.65
CA ARG A 376 14.69 -9.82 3.25
C ARG A 376 14.79 -8.69 4.26
N LEU A 377 14.17 -7.55 3.95
CA LEU A 377 14.21 -6.36 4.78
C LEU A 377 13.20 -6.46 5.93
N GLY A 378 12.19 -7.33 5.83
CA GLY A 378 11.22 -7.57 6.87
C GLY A 378 10.16 -6.47 6.92
N VAL A 379 9.29 -6.47 5.92
CA VAL A 379 8.10 -5.61 5.88
C VAL A 379 6.92 -6.49 5.44
N LEU A 380 5.78 -6.36 6.12
CA LEU A 380 4.54 -7.04 5.75
C LEU A 380 3.96 -6.41 4.48
N VAL A 381 3.32 -7.20 3.64
CA VAL A 381 2.70 -6.72 2.40
C VAL A 381 1.23 -7.10 2.39
N TRP A 382 0.39 -6.10 2.15
CA TRP A 382 -0.97 -6.28 1.66
C TRP A 382 -0.92 -6.06 0.16
N GLN A 383 -1.32 -7.08 -0.60
CA GLN A 383 -1.21 -7.05 -2.05
C GLN A 383 -2.60 -6.87 -2.66
N ASP A 384 -2.82 -5.71 -3.28
CA ASP A 384 -4.02 -5.42 -4.03
C ASP A 384 -3.97 -6.06 -5.43
N MET A 385 -5.12 -6.47 -5.93
CA MET A 385 -5.30 -6.78 -7.34
C MET A 385 -5.60 -5.48 -8.12
N PRO A 386 -5.00 -5.26 -9.30
CA PRO A 386 -5.43 -4.20 -10.21
C PRO A 386 -6.92 -4.32 -10.60
N SER A 387 -7.65 -3.22 -10.58
CA SER A 387 -9.09 -3.18 -10.85
C SER A 387 -9.38 -2.98 -12.33
N PHE A 388 -10.55 -3.38 -12.80
CA PHE A 388 -11.06 -2.91 -14.09
C PHE A 388 -12.19 -1.91 -13.85
N PHE A 389 -12.42 -1.01 -14.80
CA PHE A 389 -13.33 0.12 -14.63
C PHE A 389 -14.44 0.07 -15.69
N ASP A 390 -15.61 0.62 -15.36
CA ASP A 390 -16.69 0.81 -16.32
C ASP A 390 -16.28 1.81 -17.41
N LEU A 391 -16.80 1.63 -18.63
CA LEU A 391 -16.67 2.61 -19.71
C LEU A 391 -17.55 3.86 -19.49
N VAL A 392 -18.35 3.88 -18.41
CA VAL A 392 -19.26 4.96 -18.05
C VAL A 392 -18.82 5.54 -16.71
N PRO A 393 -18.55 6.85 -16.60
CA PRO A 393 -18.15 7.46 -15.33
C PRO A 393 -19.29 7.36 -14.32
N SER A 394 -19.10 6.59 -13.26
CA SER A 394 -19.90 6.71 -12.05
C SER A 394 -19.53 8.04 -11.39
N GLY A 395 -20.32 9.09 -11.65
CA GLY A 395 -20.21 10.33 -10.90
C GLY A 395 -20.32 10.01 -9.40
N GLY A 396 -19.39 10.55 -8.61
CA GLY A 396 -19.31 10.28 -7.16
C GLY A 396 -20.66 10.38 -6.48
N GLY A 397 -21.18 9.23 -6.04
CA GLY A 397 -22.46 9.09 -5.37
C GLY A 397 -22.70 7.62 -5.02
N ASP A 398 -23.37 7.38 -3.90
CA ASP A 398 -23.50 6.09 -3.19
C ASP A 398 -24.28 4.97 -3.94
N SER A 399 -24.44 5.05 -5.26
CA SER A 399 -25.10 4.02 -6.08
C SER A 399 -24.13 3.41 -7.10
N TRP A 400 -23.27 2.51 -6.65
CA TRP A 400 -22.35 1.75 -7.49
C TRP A 400 -23.02 0.52 -8.13
N THR A 401 -24.05 0.70 -8.97
CA THR A 401 -24.51 -0.39 -9.84
C THR A 401 -23.60 -0.48 -11.05
N HIS A 402 -22.48 -1.19 -10.90
CA HIS A 402 -21.56 -1.43 -12.02
C HIS A 402 -22.12 -2.47 -12.98
N HIS A 403 -22.03 -2.19 -14.28
CA HIS A 403 -22.51 -3.10 -15.34
C HIS A 403 -21.34 -3.75 -16.06
N TYR A 404 -20.63 -4.62 -15.35
CA TYR A 404 -19.50 -5.35 -15.90
C TYR A 404 -19.93 -6.51 -16.80
N THR A 405 -19.25 -6.66 -17.93
CA THR A 405 -19.46 -7.81 -18.83
C THR A 405 -18.96 -9.10 -18.18
N THR A 406 -19.60 -10.23 -18.50
CA THR A 406 -19.12 -11.56 -18.07
C THR A 406 -17.67 -11.81 -18.48
N TRP A 407 -17.25 -11.28 -19.64
CA TRP A 407 -15.87 -11.39 -20.10
C TRP A 407 -14.90 -10.65 -19.17
N ALA A 408 -15.20 -9.41 -18.77
CA ALA A 408 -14.32 -8.61 -17.90
C ALA A 408 -14.14 -9.27 -16.53
N GLN A 409 -15.22 -9.80 -15.95
CA GLN A 409 -15.19 -10.55 -14.68
C GLN A 409 -14.33 -11.82 -14.80
N GLN A 410 -14.51 -12.60 -15.87
CA GLN A 410 -13.71 -13.80 -16.11
C GLN A 410 -12.23 -13.48 -16.34
N ASN A 411 -11.93 -12.41 -17.07
CA ASN A 411 -10.57 -11.96 -17.30
C ASN A 411 -9.92 -11.48 -16.01
N TYR A 412 -10.64 -10.69 -15.20
CA TYR A 412 -10.18 -10.28 -13.88
C TYR A 412 -9.84 -11.50 -13.01
N PHE A 413 -10.72 -12.51 -12.93
CA PHE A 413 -10.46 -13.71 -12.13
C PHE A 413 -9.25 -14.51 -12.65
N LYS A 414 -9.05 -14.57 -13.97
CA LYS A 414 -7.86 -15.17 -14.58
C LYS A 414 -6.58 -14.47 -14.10
N GLU A 415 -6.55 -13.14 -14.15
CA GLU A 415 -5.38 -12.34 -13.72
C GLU A 415 -5.17 -12.36 -12.21
N LEU A 416 -6.24 -12.32 -11.41
CA LEU A 416 -6.21 -12.48 -9.95
C LEU A 416 -5.54 -13.80 -9.56
N ARG A 417 -5.93 -14.90 -10.22
CA ARG A 417 -5.31 -16.20 -9.99
C ARG A 417 -3.84 -16.21 -10.40
N ALA A 418 -3.50 -15.61 -11.53
CA ALA A 418 -2.11 -15.53 -12.00
C ALA A 418 -1.22 -14.76 -11.02
N MET A 419 -1.71 -13.63 -10.46
CA MET A 419 -1.03 -12.88 -9.40
C MET A 419 -0.78 -13.77 -8.17
N VAL A 420 -1.83 -14.44 -7.63
CA VAL A 420 -1.68 -15.29 -6.45
C VAL A 420 -0.70 -16.44 -6.71
N ASP A 421 -0.75 -17.08 -7.87
CA ASP A 421 0.17 -18.16 -8.24
C ASP A 421 1.63 -17.66 -8.38
N ALA A 422 1.85 -16.47 -8.96
CA ALA A 422 3.18 -15.91 -9.17
C ALA A 422 3.88 -15.51 -7.85
N PHE A 423 3.11 -14.99 -6.89
CA PHE A 423 3.66 -14.40 -5.66
C PHE A 423 3.37 -15.22 -4.39
N TRP A 424 2.87 -16.45 -4.54
CA TRP A 424 2.52 -17.37 -3.46
C TRP A 424 3.64 -17.55 -2.40
N ASN A 425 4.90 -17.59 -2.83
CA ASN A 425 6.01 -18.01 -1.99
C ASN A 425 6.62 -16.88 -1.14
N HIS A 426 6.11 -15.65 -1.24
CA HIS A 426 6.64 -14.51 -0.48
C HIS A 426 6.10 -14.52 0.96
N PRO A 427 6.96 -14.69 1.99
CA PRO A 427 6.55 -14.61 3.39
C PRO A 427 6.03 -13.22 3.77
N SER A 428 6.51 -12.15 3.12
CA SER A 428 6.04 -10.78 3.36
C SER A 428 4.55 -10.58 3.08
N ILE A 429 3.99 -11.22 2.04
CA ILE A 429 2.56 -11.11 1.73
C ILE A 429 1.76 -11.84 2.82
N VAL A 430 0.98 -11.07 3.58
CA VAL A 430 0.12 -11.56 4.68
C VAL A 430 -1.37 -11.35 4.43
N CYS A 431 -1.71 -10.49 3.47
CA CYS A 431 -3.09 -10.21 3.09
C CYS A 431 -3.21 -10.07 1.56
N TRP A 432 -4.29 -10.63 1.01
CA TRP A 432 -4.73 -10.38 -0.35
C TRP A 432 -5.94 -9.45 -0.34
N VAL A 433 -5.93 -8.46 -1.23
CA VAL A 433 -7.01 -7.47 -1.40
C VAL A 433 -7.54 -7.55 -2.83
N PRO A 434 -8.60 -8.33 -3.12
CA PRO A 434 -9.16 -8.37 -4.47
C PRO A 434 -9.76 -7.03 -4.89
N PHE A 435 -10.54 -6.36 -4.04
CA PHE A 435 -11.24 -5.14 -4.46
C PHE A 435 -10.85 -3.93 -3.61
N ASN A 436 -10.94 -2.75 -4.21
CA ASN A 436 -10.74 -1.46 -3.55
C ASN A 436 -11.92 -0.55 -3.93
N GLU A 437 -12.62 0.01 -2.94
CA GLU A 437 -13.55 1.13 -3.16
C GLU A 437 -14.66 0.86 -4.19
N GLY A 438 -15.08 -0.39 -4.36
CA GLY A 438 -16.05 -0.78 -5.39
C GLY A 438 -15.48 -0.92 -6.80
N TRP A 439 -14.21 -0.59 -7.03
CA TRP A 439 -13.58 -0.63 -8.36
C TRP A 439 -13.45 -2.05 -8.88
N GLY A 440 -14.10 -2.32 -10.01
CA GLY A 440 -14.17 -3.65 -10.59
C GLY A 440 -14.90 -4.67 -9.71
N GLN A 441 -15.58 -4.25 -8.64
CA GLN A 441 -16.14 -5.17 -7.65
C GLN A 441 -17.31 -5.96 -8.25
N HIS A 442 -17.22 -7.30 -8.16
CA HIS A 442 -18.24 -8.23 -8.64
C HIS A 442 -18.15 -9.53 -7.85
N ASP A 443 -19.31 -10.13 -7.56
CA ASP A 443 -19.43 -11.43 -6.89
C ASP A 443 -18.46 -11.59 -5.71
N THR A 444 -18.38 -10.55 -4.87
CA THR A 444 -17.45 -10.43 -3.76
C THR A 444 -17.46 -11.67 -2.85
N PRO A 445 -18.63 -12.27 -2.51
CA PRO A 445 -18.68 -13.47 -1.69
C PRO A 445 -17.97 -14.66 -2.35
N SER A 446 -18.18 -14.90 -3.65
CA SER A 446 -17.55 -16.02 -4.35
C SER A 446 -16.06 -15.81 -4.54
N VAL A 447 -15.63 -14.59 -4.86
CA VAL A 447 -14.21 -14.25 -4.98
C VAL A 447 -13.49 -14.42 -3.64
N ALA A 448 -14.05 -13.87 -2.55
CA ALA A 448 -13.46 -13.99 -1.22
C ALA A 448 -13.40 -15.46 -0.74
N ALA A 449 -14.48 -16.23 -0.96
CA ALA A 449 -14.52 -17.65 -0.62
C ALA A 449 -13.50 -18.46 -1.45
N TRP A 450 -13.39 -18.18 -2.75
CA TRP A 450 -12.40 -18.82 -3.60
C TRP A 450 -10.98 -18.50 -3.14
N MET A 451 -10.65 -17.23 -2.87
CA MET A 451 -9.30 -16.86 -2.42
C MET A 451 -8.94 -17.54 -1.10
N LYS A 452 -9.87 -17.57 -0.14
CA LYS A 452 -9.64 -18.23 1.15
C LYS A 452 -9.42 -19.74 1.01
N ALA A 453 -10.14 -20.39 0.09
CA ALA A 453 -9.96 -21.80 -0.21
C ALA A 453 -8.68 -22.06 -1.02
N TYR A 454 -8.31 -21.14 -1.91
CA TYR A 454 -7.17 -21.27 -2.80
C TYR A 454 -5.85 -21.07 -2.06
N ASP A 455 -5.75 -20.03 -1.24
CA ASP A 455 -4.63 -19.74 -0.34
C ASP A 455 -5.11 -19.50 1.10
N PRO A 456 -5.24 -20.56 1.91
CA PRO A 456 -5.68 -20.44 3.29
C PRO A 456 -4.60 -19.88 4.23
N SER A 457 -3.38 -19.63 3.74
CA SER A 457 -2.25 -19.20 4.57
C SER A 457 -2.20 -17.69 4.83
N ARG A 458 -3.14 -16.93 4.23
CA ARG A 458 -3.22 -15.47 4.28
C ARG A 458 -4.62 -14.99 4.64
N LEU A 459 -4.70 -13.72 5.03
CA LEU A 459 -5.95 -13.03 5.32
C LEU A 459 -6.53 -12.41 4.05
N ILE A 460 -7.85 -12.28 3.97
CA ILE A 460 -8.56 -11.71 2.82
C ILE A 460 -9.24 -10.41 3.24
N ASN A 461 -8.80 -9.29 2.69
CA ASN A 461 -9.55 -8.03 2.72
C ASN A 461 -10.43 -7.99 1.48
N SER A 462 -11.65 -8.52 1.56
CA SER A 462 -12.49 -8.76 0.37
C SER A 462 -12.79 -7.48 -0.41
N VAL A 463 -12.88 -6.35 0.27
CA VAL A 463 -12.91 -5.02 -0.33
C VAL A 463 -12.32 -4.04 0.67
N SER A 464 -11.31 -3.29 0.26
CA SER A 464 -10.78 -2.18 1.06
C SER A 464 -11.67 -0.95 0.88
N GLY A 465 -12.04 -0.28 1.97
CA GLY A 465 -12.84 0.94 1.92
C GLY A 465 -14.34 0.70 2.05
N TRP A 466 -15.12 1.05 1.04
CA TRP A 466 -16.58 0.95 1.08
C TRP A 466 -17.11 -0.26 0.30
N THR A 467 -18.44 -0.35 0.16
CA THR A 467 -19.17 -1.43 -0.55
C THR A 467 -18.90 -2.83 -0.01
N ASP A 468 -18.71 -2.93 1.31
CA ASP A 468 -18.57 -4.21 2.00
C ASP A 468 -19.83 -5.09 1.86
N GLU A 469 -19.63 -6.35 1.49
CA GLU A 469 -20.67 -7.39 1.39
C GLU A 469 -20.63 -8.36 2.58
N GLU A 470 -20.02 -7.96 3.69
CA GLU A 470 -19.95 -8.70 4.95
C GLU A 470 -19.18 -10.04 4.86
N VAL A 471 -18.18 -10.14 3.96
CA VAL A 471 -17.39 -11.36 3.70
C VAL A 471 -15.89 -11.14 3.92
N GLY A 472 -15.09 -12.20 3.85
CA GLY A 472 -13.65 -12.12 4.10
C GLY A 472 -13.30 -11.93 5.59
N ASP A 473 -12.05 -11.59 5.86
CA ASP A 473 -11.51 -11.52 7.23
C ASP A 473 -11.67 -10.12 7.86
N PHE A 474 -11.82 -9.06 7.06
CA PHE A 474 -11.70 -7.65 7.50
C PHE A 474 -12.95 -6.84 7.19
N HIS A 475 -13.42 -6.02 8.14
CA HIS A 475 -14.30 -4.87 7.89
C HIS A 475 -13.40 -3.64 7.79
N ASP A 476 -13.20 -3.16 6.56
CA ASP A 476 -12.33 -2.04 6.22
C ASP A 476 -13.16 -0.76 5.98
N ILE A 477 -12.60 0.41 6.28
CA ILE A 477 -13.13 1.73 5.92
C ILE A 477 -11.99 2.67 5.50
N HIS A 478 -12.30 3.64 4.64
CA HIS A 478 -11.40 4.73 4.29
C HIS A 478 -11.93 6.05 4.85
N VAL A 479 -11.09 6.84 5.53
CA VAL A 479 -11.51 8.14 6.08
C VAL A 479 -10.39 9.16 5.92
N TYR A 480 -10.65 10.18 5.10
CA TYR A 480 -9.72 11.26 4.82
C TYR A 480 -10.14 12.58 5.50
N PRO A 481 -9.28 13.21 6.31
CA PRO A 481 -7.97 12.72 6.77
C PRO A 481 -8.05 11.68 7.89
N GLY A 482 -9.23 11.45 8.49
CA GLY A 482 -9.42 10.45 9.55
C GLY A 482 -8.63 10.77 10.82
N PRO A 483 -8.21 9.78 11.62
CA PRO A 483 -8.60 8.37 11.51
C PRO A 483 -10.00 8.10 12.08
N ALA A 484 -10.61 6.99 11.68
CA ALA A 484 -11.80 6.42 12.30
C ALA A 484 -11.66 4.89 12.37
N MET A 485 -12.65 4.19 12.91
CA MET A 485 -12.70 2.73 12.85
C MET A 485 -14.14 2.24 12.66
N PRO A 486 -14.35 1.11 11.98
CA PRO A 486 -15.64 0.44 11.99
C PRO A 486 -15.88 -0.22 13.36
N PRO A 487 -17.12 -0.65 13.65
CA PRO A 487 -17.41 -1.43 14.84
C PRO A 487 -16.55 -2.70 14.93
N VAL A 488 -16.22 -3.11 16.15
CA VAL A 488 -15.55 -4.38 16.43
C VAL A 488 -16.57 -5.51 16.26
N SER A 489 -16.22 -6.53 15.47
CA SER A 489 -17.07 -7.67 15.15
C SER A 489 -16.26 -8.96 15.09
N ASP A 490 -16.81 -10.03 14.52
CA ASP A 490 -16.11 -11.27 14.23
C ASP A 490 -15.12 -11.18 13.05
N ARG A 491 -15.06 -10.03 12.36
CA ARG A 491 -14.05 -9.62 11.37
C ARG A 491 -13.15 -8.53 11.97
N ALA A 492 -11.92 -8.41 11.49
CA ALA A 492 -10.99 -7.40 11.99
C ALA A 492 -11.46 -5.99 11.58
N SER A 493 -11.50 -5.04 12.51
CA SER A 493 -11.76 -3.62 12.19
C SER A 493 -10.50 -2.98 11.62
N ILE A 494 -10.56 -2.52 10.37
CA ILE A 494 -9.43 -1.98 9.61
C ILE A 494 -9.72 -0.54 9.19
N LEU A 495 -8.66 0.28 9.19
CA LEU A 495 -8.63 1.60 8.55
C LEU A 495 -7.69 1.51 7.34
N GLY A 496 -8.22 1.12 6.20
CA GLY A 496 -7.46 0.73 5.01
C GLY A 496 -6.91 1.90 4.20
N GLU A 497 -7.39 3.12 4.46
CA GLU A 497 -6.79 4.40 4.03
C GLU A 497 -7.18 5.55 4.99
N TYR A 498 -6.22 6.38 5.35
CA TYR A 498 -6.42 7.64 6.07
C TYR A 498 -5.25 8.61 5.82
N GLY A 499 -5.35 9.84 6.32
CA GLY A 499 -4.31 10.85 6.19
C GLY A 499 -4.49 11.69 4.93
N GLY A 500 -3.59 11.58 3.96
CA GLY A 500 -3.62 12.46 2.79
C GLY A 500 -3.24 13.90 3.14
N LEU A 501 -2.14 14.06 3.89
CA LEU A 501 -1.67 15.37 4.34
C LEU A 501 -0.74 15.96 3.26
N GLY A 502 -1.25 16.92 2.52
CA GLY A 502 -0.57 17.58 1.41
C GLY A 502 0.38 18.68 1.87
N TYR A 503 1.62 18.64 1.39
CA TYR A 503 2.58 19.74 1.56
C TYR A 503 3.38 19.92 0.27
N ALA A 504 3.26 21.09 -0.35
CA ALA A 504 3.94 21.41 -1.60
C ALA A 504 5.39 21.83 -1.32
N VAL A 505 6.35 20.97 -1.70
CA VAL A 505 7.78 21.25 -1.54
C VAL A 505 8.31 21.90 -2.83
N LYS A 506 8.59 23.20 -2.78
CA LYS A 506 9.09 23.97 -3.92
C LYS A 506 10.35 23.31 -4.53
N GLY A 507 10.36 23.16 -5.86
CA GLY A 507 11.46 22.53 -6.59
C GLY A 507 11.37 21.00 -6.68
N HIS A 508 10.39 20.39 -6.01
CA HIS A 508 10.16 18.93 -6.01
C HIS A 508 8.70 18.59 -6.35
N LEU A 509 8.07 19.40 -7.21
CA LEU A 509 6.71 19.19 -7.69
C LEU A 509 6.74 18.71 -9.14
N TRP A 510 5.83 17.80 -9.50
CA TRP A 510 5.69 17.32 -10.89
C TRP A 510 5.27 18.46 -11.84
N GLN A 511 4.47 19.38 -11.33
CA GLN A 511 4.07 20.63 -11.98
C GLN A 511 3.93 21.74 -10.92
N GLU A 512 4.09 23.00 -11.33
CA GLU A 512 4.10 24.13 -10.38
C GLU A 512 2.73 24.35 -9.70
N ASP A 513 1.64 24.26 -10.46
CA ASP A 513 0.28 24.58 -10.01
C ASP A 513 -0.68 23.38 -10.12
N GLY A 514 -1.83 23.42 -9.45
CA GLY A 514 -2.87 22.37 -9.55
C GLY A 514 -2.59 21.09 -8.76
N ASN A 515 -1.55 21.11 -7.90
CA ASN A 515 -1.28 20.04 -6.95
C ASN A 515 -2.33 20.03 -5.84
N TRP A 516 -2.65 18.83 -5.33
CA TRP A 516 -3.67 18.67 -4.30
C TRP A 516 -3.29 17.62 -3.26
N GLY A 517 -3.89 17.76 -2.09
CA GLY A 517 -3.94 16.72 -1.06
C GLY A 517 -5.26 16.79 -0.31
N TYR A 518 -5.60 15.76 0.46
CA TYR A 518 -6.88 15.73 1.18
C TYR A 518 -6.96 16.81 2.27
N ARG A 519 -5.80 17.17 2.85
CA ARG A 519 -5.64 18.36 3.68
C ARG A 519 -4.28 19.01 3.48
N SER A 520 -4.25 20.29 3.13
CA SER A 520 -3.01 21.00 2.80
C SER A 520 -2.40 21.75 3.99
N TYR A 521 -1.07 21.76 4.04
CA TYR A 521 -0.25 22.43 5.05
C TYR A 521 0.76 23.38 4.39
N ALA A 522 1.06 24.48 5.07
CA ALA A 522 1.93 25.54 4.54
C ALA A 522 3.42 25.23 4.71
N ASP A 523 3.77 24.41 5.71
CA ASP A 523 5.15 24.10 6.05
C ASP A 523 5.29 22.69 6.68
N ALA A 524 6.53 22.20 6.73
CA ALA A 524 6.85 20.89 7.30
C ALA A 524 6.48 20.75 8.78
N LYS A 525 6.50 21.85 9.54
CA LYS A 525 6.20 21.82 10.99
C LYS A 525 4.72 21.55 11.23
N SER A 526 3.85 22.29 10.55
CA SER A 526 2.39 22.11 10.63
C SER A 526 1.95 20.75 10.09
N LEU A 527 2.66 20.22 9.08
CA LEU A 527 2.50 18.84 8.61
C LEU A 527 2.87 17.81 9.70
N GLU A 528 4.03 17.96 10.36
CA GLU A 528 4.46 17.07 11.45
C GLU A 528 3.46 17.09 12.63
N GLU A 529 3.00 18.26 13.04
CA GLU A 529 2.00 18.42 14.11
C GLU A 529 0.68 17.71 13.77
N ALA A 530 0.23 17.81 12.51
CA ALA A 530 -0.96 17.11 12.05
C ALA A 530 -0.78 15.59 11.98
N TYR A 531 0.39 15.12 11.53
CA TYR A 531 0.70 13.69 11.54
C TYR A 531 0.73 13.13 12.97
N ALA A 532 1.30 13.89 13.92
CA ALA A 532 1.31 13.52 15.33
C ALA A 532 -0.10 13.39 15.93
N ASP A 533 -1.04 14.28 15.56
CA ASP A 533 -2.46 14.17 15.95
C ASP A 533 -3.10 12.88 15.41
N LEU A 534 -2.83 12.51 14.16
CA LEU A 534 -3.32 11.24 13.60
C LEU A 534 -2.79 10.05 14.40
N CYS A 535 -1.50 10.02 14.73
CA CYS A 535 -0.90 8.95 15.54
C CYS A 535 -1.51 8.84 16.95
N GLU A 536 -1.75 9.96 17.63
CA GLU A 536 -2.39 9.96 18.96
C GLU A 536 -3.82 9.42 18.89
N ARG A 537 -4.58 9.79 17.86
CA ARG A 537 -5.95 9.29 17.63
C ARG A 537 -5.96 7.80 17.26
N LEU A 538 -4.99 7.32 16.47
CA LEU A 538 -4.85 5.88 16.17
C LEU A 538 -4.58 5.04 17.41
N LEU A 539 -3.75 5.52 18.34
CA LEU A 539 -3.49 4.79 19.60
C LEU A 539 -4.78 4.51 20.38
N ILE A 540 -5.74 5.44 20.35
CA ILE A 540 -7.04 5.29 21.00
C ILE A 540 -7.91 4.28 20.27
N LEU A 541 -7.99 4.40 18.95
CA LEU A 541 -8.79 3.48 18.13
C LEU A 541 -8.25 2.05 18.26
N LYS A 542 -6.92 1.88 18.31
CA LYS A 542 -6.29 0.60 18.62
C LYS A 542 -6.67 0.08 20.00
N GLY A 543 -6.68 0.94 21.02
CA GLY A 543 -7.17 0.59 22.37
C GLY A 543 -8.65 0.17 22.42
N ARG A 544 -9.42 0.50 21.37
CA ARG A 544 -10.82 0.11 21.17
C ARG A 544 -11.00 -1.09 20.24
N GLY A 545 -9.93 -1.64 19.66
CA GLY A 545 -9.96 -2.84 18.82
C GLY A 545 -9.65 -2.62 17.33
N LEU A 546 -9.21 -1.43 16.91
CA LEU A 546 -8.68 -1.24 15.55
C LEU A 546 -7.43 -2.13 15.37
N ALA A 547 -7.41 -2.93 14.29
CA ALA A 547 -6.41 -3.99 14.12
C ALA A 547 -5.27 -3.62 13.15
N ALA A 548 -5.49 -2.66 12.25
CA ALA A 548 -4.47 -2.12 11.34
C ALA A 548 -4.82 -0.70 10.87
N GLY A 549 -3.82 0.01 10.34
CA GLY A 549 -3.99 1.31 9.70
C GLY A 549 -3.06 1.49 8.49
N VAL A 550 -3.57 2.12 7.42
CA VAL A 550 -2.80 2.41 6.20
C VAL A 550 -2.81 3.91 5.92
N TYR A 551 -1.65 4.56 6.00
CA TYR A 551 -1.49 5.99 5.75
C TYR A 551 -1.30 6.28 4.26
N THR A 552 -2.10 7.17 3.69
CA THR A 552 -1.89 7.67 2.32
C THR A 552 -0.97 8.89 2.38
N GLN A 553 0.27 8.85 1.86
CA GLN A 553 0.95 7.74 1.15
C GLN A 553 2.49 7.81 1.26
N THR A 554 3.22 6.83 0.70
CA THR A 554 4.70 6.77 0.78
C THR A 554 5.37 7.97 0.11
N THR A 555 5.03 8.23 -1.15
CA THR A 555 5.58 9.33 -1.95
C THR A 555 4.47 10.14 -2.59
N ASP A 556 4.77 11.39 -2.95
CA ASP A 556 3.93 12.12 -3.90
C ASP A 556 3.89 11.33 -5.22
N VAL A 557 2.81 11.51 -5.97
CA VAL A 557 2.67 10.93 -7.32
C VAL A 557 2.01 11.95 -8.22
N GLU A 558 2.77 12.42 -9.22
CA GLU A 558 2.36 13.49 -10.12
C GLU A 558 1.78 14.71 -9.37
N ILE A 559 0.48 14.99 -9.51
CA ILE A 559 -0.20 16.14 -8.87
C ILE A 559 -0.72 15.85 -7.47
N GLU A 560 -0.68 14.59 -7.03
CA GLU A 560 -1.12 14.17 -5.71
C GLU A 560 0.05 14.26 -4.72
N ILE A 561 0.03 15.28 -3.86
CA ILE A 561 1.16 15.65 -2.99
C ILE A 561 1.00 15.18 -1.54
N ASN A 562 0.29 14.07 -1.35
CA ASN A 562 -0.03 13.42 -0.07
C ASN A 562 1.15 12.61 0.55
N GLY A 563 2.30 12.55 -0.11
CA GLY A 563 3.40 11.67 0.26
C GLY A 563 4.23 12.12 1.46
N LEU A 564 4.79 11.16 2.20
CA LEU A 564 5.83 11.42 3.21
C LEU A 564 7.19 11.78 2.59
N LEU A 565 7.40 11.37 1.34
CA LEU A 565 8.51 11.80 0.48
C LEU A 565 7.99 12.54 -0.75
N THR A 566 8.82 13.41 -1.32
CA THR A 566 8.57 13.96 -2.67
C THR A 566 8.63 12.87 -3.75
N TYR A 567 8.05 13.13 -4.92
CA TYR A 567 7.91 12.13 -5.99
C TYR A 567 9.26 11.61 -6.51
N ASP A 568 10.30 12.45 -6.51
CA ASP A 568 11.70 12.08 -6.83
C ASP A 568 12.46 11.36 -5.70
N ARG A 569 11.83 11.15 -4.54
CA ARG A 569 12.44 10.61 -3.31
C ARG A 569 13.62 11.45 -2.81
N ALA A 570 13.68 12.74 -3.14
CA ALA A 570 14.78 13.62 -2.76
C ALA A 570 14.59 14.27 -1.38
N VAL A 571 13.35 14.56 -0.99
CA VAL A 571 13.04 15.27 0.26
C VAL A 571 12.09 14.44 1.12
N GLU A 572 12.47 14.27 2.39
CA GLU A 572 11.57 13.84 3.45
C GLU A 572 10.74 15.02 3.94
N LYS A 573 9.41 14.91 3.91
CA LYS A 573 8.53 16.02 4.32
C LYS A 573 8.41 16.16 5.83
N ILE A 574 8.63 15.05 6.55
CA ILE A 574 8.81 14.97 8.00
C ILE A 574 10.11 14.19 8.25
N PRO A 575 10.98 14.61 9.18
CA PRO A 575 12.20 13.88 9.48
C PRO A 575 11.95 12.41 9.82
N LEU A 576 12.76 11.50 9.25
CA LEU A 576 12.51 10.04 9.36
C LEU A 576 12.53 9.53 10.81
N ASP A 577 13.37 10.09 11.67
CA ASP A 577 13.44 9.72 13.09
C ASP A 577 12.19 10.11 13.87
N ARG A 578 11.57 11.25 13.52
CA ARG A 578 10.29 11.72 14.07
C ARG A 578 9.15 10.79 13.64
N LEU A 579 9.08 10.47 12.34
CA LEU A 579 8.14 9.46 11.82
C LEU A 579 8.32 8.11 12.54
N ALA A 580 9.57 7.66 12.67
CA ALA A 580 9.89 6.40 13.33
C ALA A 580 9.40 6.35 14.78
N ALA A 581 9.63 7.43 15.54
CA ALA A 581 9.19 7.52 16.92
C ALA A 581 7.66 7.45 17.03
N MET A 582 6.93 8.18 16.18
CA MET A 582 5.47 8.20 16.19
C MET A 582 4.87 6.86 15.76
N ASN A 583 5.34 6.28 14.65
CA ASN A 583 4.81 5.01 14.13
C ASN A 583 5.10 3.83 15.05
N ARG A 584 6.32 3.74 15.61
CA ARG A 584 6.66 2.69 16.58
C ARG A 584 5.84 2.82 17.87
N ALA A 585 5.53 4.05 18.30
CA ALA A 585 4.64 4.26 19.44
C ALA A 585 3.23 3.70 19.16
N VAL A 586 2.67 3.94 17.97
CA VAL A 586 1.36 3.38 17.56
C VAL A 586 1.42 1.85 17.47
N ILE A 587 2.48 1.28 16.89
CA ILE A 587 2.63 -0.17 16.76
C ILE A 587 2.77 -0.85 18.13
N ALA A 588 3.55 -0.29 19.05
CA ALA A 588 3.86 -0.92 20.33
C ALA A 588 2.83 -0.63 21.44
N GLY A 589 2.17 0.52 21.42
CA GLY A 589 1.28 0.99 22.48
C GLY A 589 -0.19 1.06 22.07
N SER A 590 -1.05 1.41 23.02
CA SER A 590 -2.42 1.84 22.79
C SER A 590 -2.76 2.90 23.85
N LEU A 591 -3.85 3.63 23.64
CA LEU A 591 -4.37 4.55 24.66
C LEU A 591 -5.81 4.14 25.01
N HIS A 592 -6.14 4.23 26.28
CA HIS A 592 -7.48 3.99 26.80
C HIS A 592 -8.08 5.28 27.33
N LEU A 593 -9.31 5.59 26.88
CA LEU A 593 -10.05 6.76 27.33
C LEU A 593 -11.01 6.38 28.46
N ASP A 594 -10.79 6.98 29.64
CA ASP A 594 -11.82 6.99 30.68
C ASP A 594 -12.54 8.33 30.66
N THR A 595 -13.86 8.28 30.49
CA THR A 595 -14.68 9.48 30.57
C THR A 595 -14.83 9.90 32.03
N LEU A 596 -14.24 11.05 32.40
CA LEU A 596 -14.47 11.67 33.71
C LEU A 596 -15.67 12.60 33.67
N VAL A 597 -15.78 13.36 32.58
CA VAL A 597 -16.92 14.22 32.27
C VAL A 597 -17.35 13.92 30.84
N PRO A 598 -18.52 13.31 30.64
CA PRO A 598 -19.02 13.01 29.31
C PRO A 598 -19.29 14.28 28.52
N VAL A 599 -19.19 14.18 27.20
CA VAL A 599 -19.71 15.19 26.26
C VAL A 599 -21.22 15.05 26.16
N SER A 600 -21.90 16.13 25.81
CA SER A 600 -23.34 16.15 25.59
C SER A 600 -23.77 15.39 24.35
N ASP A 601 -22.90 15.14 23.36
CA ASP A 601 -23.28 14.44 22.11
C ASP A 601 -23.98 13.08 22.33
N THR A 602 -23.61 12.32 23.36
CA THR A 602 -24.22 11.01 23.62
C THR A 602 -25.47 11.05 24.50
N GLN A 603 -25.58 12.03 25.41
CA GLN A 603 -26.59 12.00 26.48
C GLN A 603 -27.28 13.35 26.79
N GLY A 604 -26.95 14.42 26.07
CA GLY A 604 -27.60 15.72 26.15
C GLY A 604 -27.47 16.42 27.51
N LEU A 605 -26.24 16.77 27.92
CA LEU A 605 -26.00 17.38 29.24
C LEU A 605 -26.46 18.84 29.26
N GLU A 606 -27.09 19.25 30.37
CA GLU A 606 -27.57 20.63 30.55
C GLU A 606 -26.39 21.62 30.63
N TRP A 607 -26.46 22.67 29.81
CA TRP A 607 -25.58 23.83 29.81
C TRP A 607 -26.38 25.06 30.21
N SER A 608 -25.77 25.95 31.00
CA SER A 608 -26.24 27.33 31.14
C SER A 608 -25.52 28.20 30.11
N TYR A 609 -26.23 29.01 29.33
CA TYR A 609 -25.63 29.82 28.27
C TYR A 609 -26.29 31.19 28.07
N THR A 610 -25.54 32.12 27.51
CA THR A 610 -26.01 33.44 27.06
C THR A 610 -25.37 33.79 25.72
N THR A 611 -26.06 34.60 24.92
CA THR A 611 -25.56 35.17 23.65
C THR A 611 -25.29 36.67 23.76
N THR A 612 -25.45 37.22 24.97
CA THR A 612 -25.04 38.59 25.31
C THR A 612 -23.82 38.51 26.21
N LYS A 613 -22.79 39.32 25.90
CA LYS A 613 -21.53 39.33 26.64
C LYS A 613 -21.80 39.49 28.15
N PRO A 614 -21.47 38.49 28.97
CA PRO A 614 -21.62 38.57 30.42
C PRO A 614 -20.48 39.37 31.07
N GLY A 615 -20.53 39.56 32.40
CA GLY A 615 -19.44 40.18 33.15
C GLY A 615 -18.11 39.42 33.02
N ASP A 616 -16.99 40.12 33.19
CA ASP A 616 -15.63 39.58 32.94
C ASP A 616 -15.24 38.41 33.87
N ASP A 617 -16.03 38.10 34.90
CA ASP A 617 -15.83 36.99 35.84
C ASP A 617 -16.76 35.78 35.57
N TRP A 618 -17.49 35.75 34.45
CA TRP A 618 -18.47 34.71 34.09
C TRP A 618 -17.95 33.26 34.11
N MET A 619 -16.64 33.06 34.03
CA MET A 619 -15.95 31.76 34.02
C MET A 619 -15.71 31.23 35.44
N GLN A 620 -15.80 32.09 36.46
CA GLN A 620 -15.48 31.75 37.84
C GLN A 620 -16.53 30.82 38.44
N PRO A 621 -16.15 29.83 39.26
CA PRO A 621 -17.09 28.88 39.85
C PRO A 621 -18.26 29.52 40.60
N ALA A 622 -18.04 30.68 41.23
CA ALA A 622 -19.02 31.39 42.05
C ALA A 622 -19.97 32.33 41.29
N PHE A 623 -19.75 32.57 39.99
CA PHE A 623 -20.58 33.49 39.21
C PHE A 623 -22.02 32.99 39.08
N ASP A 624 -22.98 33.91 39.24
CA ASP A 624 -24.41 33.62 39.19
C ASP A 624 -24.92 33.51 37.75
N VAL A 625 -25.40 32.33 37.39
CA VAL A 625 -25.98 32.02 36.07
C VAL A 625 -27.52 31.98 36.10
N SER A 626 -28.15 32.44 37.18
CA SER A 626 -29.61 32.40 37.33
C SER A 626 -30.36 33.14 36.21
N GLY A 627 -29.74 34.17 35.63
CA GLY A 627 -30.27 34.93 34.49
C GLY A 627 -29.93 34.36 33.11
N TRP A 628 -29.21 33.23 33.03
CA TRP A 628 -28.83 32.60 31.75
C TRP A 628 -29.87 31.59 31.30
N SER A 629 -29.94 31.40 29.98
CA SER A 629 -30.73 30.32 29.38
C SER A 629 -30.15 28.96 29.74
N LYS A 630 -30.98 27.93 29.75
CA LYS A 630 -30.56 26.54 29.98
C LYS A 630 -31.03 25.65 28.85
N GLY A 631 -30.20 24.71 28.43
CA GLY A 631 -30.56 23.73 27.42
C GLY A 631 -29.55 22.58 27.33
N PRO A 632 -29.97 21.41 26.83
CA PRO A 632 -29.05 20.30 26.58
C PRO A 632 -28.06 20.65 25.47
N GLY A 633 -26.77 20.39 25.68
CA GLY A 633 -25.78 20.42 24.59
C GLY A 633 -25.99 19.24 23.61
N VAL A 634 -25.38 19.21 22.44
CA VAL A 634 -24.45 20.18 21.86
C VAL A 634 -25.18 21.49 21.53
N LEU A 635 -24.54 22.63 21.81
CA LEU A 635 -25.08 23.97 21.52
C LEU A 635 -24.63 24.39 20.12
N GLY A 636 -25.53 24.65 19.18
CA GLY A 636 -25.13 24.93 17.78
C GLY A 636 -26.27 25.14 16.80
N THR A 637 -25.96 25.18 15.51
CA THR A 637 -26.94 25.18 14.41
C THR A 637 -27.42 23.76 14.10
N ARG A 638 -28.63 23.60 13.57
CA ARG A 638 -29.07 22.28 13.07
C ARG A 638 -28.14 21.83 11.94
N GLU A 639 -27.98 20.52 11.80
CA GLU A 639 -27.22 19.89 10.71
C GLU A 639 -25.70 20.12 10.75
N THR A 640 -25.14 20.63 11.86
CA THR A 640 -23.68 20.66 12.03
C THR A 640 -23.11 19.24 11.98
N PRO A 641 -22.16 18.93 11.06
CA PRO A 641 -21.69 17.56 10.83
C PRO A 641 -21.00 16.94 12.05
N GLY A 642 -21.21 15.65 12.29
CA GLY A 642 -20.46 14.90 13.32
C GLY A 642 -20.89 15.14 14.77
N VAL A 643 -21.97 15.91 15.00
CA VAL A 643 -22.55 16.14 16.33
C VAL A 643 -24.08 16.18 16.32
N ASN A 644 -24.68 15.74 17.41
CA ASN A 644 -26.11 15.84 17.68
C ASN A 644 -26.41 17.14 18.44
N VAL A 645 -26.69 18.21 17.69
CA VAL A 645 -27.11 19.50 18.24
C VAL A 645 -28.49 19.39 18.88
N ARG A 646 -28.58 19.72 20.17
CA ARG A 646 -29.82 19.61 20.96
C ARG A 646 -30.39 20.96 21.39
N THR A 647 -29.56 21.99 21.45
CA THR A 647 -29.99 23.38 21.72
C THR A 647 -29.48 24.29 20.62
N ILE A 648 -30.38 25.08 20.05
CA ILE A 648 -30.05 25.95 18.93
C ILE A 648 -29.35 27.22 19.40
N TRP A 649 -28.19 27.47 18.81
CA TRP A 649 -27.43 28.71 18.87
C TRP A 649 -27.09 29.15 17.44
N ASN A 650 -27.39 30.40 17.10
CA ASN A 650 -27.21 30.97 15.76
C ASN A 650 -26.81 32.46 15.79
N THR A 651 -26.19 32.91 16.89
CA THR A 651 -25.72 34.30 17.06
C THR A 651 -24.20 34.37 16.93
N PRO A 652 -23.59 35.56 16.74
CA PRO A 652 -22.14 35.66 16.57
C PRO A 652 -21.31 35.10 17.72
N GLU A 653 -21.84 35.09 18.94
CA GLU A 653 -21.12 34.61 20.12
C GLU A 653 -22.05 33.81 21.05
N ILE A 654 -21.45 32.88 21.79
CA ILE A 654 -22.07 32.19 22.92
C ILE A 654 -21.07 32.08 24.07
N TRP A 655 -21.55 32.35 25.27
CA TRP A 655 -20.88 32.01 26.52
C TRP A 655 -21.68 30.92 27.19
N ALA A 656 -21.07 29.76 27.41
CA ALA A 656 -21.73 28.61 27.99
C ALA A 656 -20.89 28.03 29.12
N ARG A 657 -21.54 27.53 30.18
CA ARG A 657 -20.85 26.84 31.26
C ARG A 657 -21.71 25.76 31.90
N ARG A 658 -21.03 24.81 32.53
CA ARG A 658 -21.66 23.77 33.36
C ARG A 658 -20.74 23.38 34.51
N SER A 659 -21.36 22.90 35.59
CA SER A 659 -20.62 22.29 36.70
C SER A 659 -20.48 20.78 36.47
N PHE A 660 -19.41 20.19 36.97
CA PHE A 660 -19.21 18.74 36.99
C PHE A 660 -18.48 18.30 38.27
N GLU A 661 -18.70 17.06 38.67
CA GLU A 661 -18.05 16.45 39.83
C GLU A 661 -16.95 15.50 39.38
N VAL A 662 -15.78 15.56 40.01
CA VAL A 662 -14.70 14.59 39.80
C VAL A 662 -14.31 13.99 41.14
N ALA A 663 -14.56 12.69 41.32
CA ALA A 663 -14.22 12.01 42.58
C ALA A 663 -12.70 11.96 42.82
N ASN A 664 -11.92 11.64 41.78
CA ASN A 664 -10.46 11.59 41.85
C ASN A 664 -9.85 12.01 40.50
N LEU A 665 -8.92 12.97 40.55
CA LEU A 665 -8.21 13.46 39.37
C LEU A 665 -7.11 12.51 38.90
N GLY A 666 -6.59 11.64 39.77
CA GLY A 666 -5.51 10.72 39.43
C GLY A 666 -4.25 11.46 38.96
N ASN A 667 -3.55 10.89 37.98
CA ASN A 667 -2.45 11.57 37.31
C ASN A 667 -2.99 12.70 36.42
N ARG A 668 -2.64 13.95 36.76
CA ARG A 668 -3.15 15.14 36.05
C ARG A 668 -2.61 15.23 34.61
N ASP A 669 -1.43 14.66 34.34
CA ASP A 669 -0.82 14.69 33.01
C ASP A 669 -1.55 13.82 31.98
N GLU A 670 -2.47 12.96 32.44
CA GLU A 670 -3.34 12.13 31.60
C GLU A 670 -4.66 12.84 31.25
N LEU A 671 -4.96 13.98 31.85
CA LEU A 671 -6.23 14.68 31.63
C LEU A 671 -6.21 15.45 30.31
N ARG A 672 -7.27 15.30 29.52
CA ARG A 672 -7.50 16.04 28.27
C ARG A 672 -8.92 16.58 28.26
N LEU A 673 -9.09 17.79 27.73
CA LEU A 673 -10.41 18.24 27.31
C LEU A 673 -10.82 17.41 26.09
N PHE A 674 -12.10 17.05 25.99
CA PHE A 674 -12.65 16.39 24.82
C PHE A 674 -13.67 17.34 24.19
N VAL A 675 -13.27 18.01 23.11
CA VAL A 675 -13.92 19.23 22.63
C VAL A 675 -14.41 19.06 21.20
N TYR A 676 -15.64 19.47 20.94
CA TYR A 676 -16.10 19.81 19.59
C TYR A 676 -16.29 21.32 19.54
N HIS A 677 -15.75 21.97 18.52
CA HIS A 677 -16.00 23.39 18.26
C HIS A 677 -16.07 23.63 16.76
N ASP A 678 -17.06 24.41 16.35
CA ASP A 678 -17.17 24.96 15.02
C ASP A 678 -16.96 26.47 15.17
N GLU A 679 -15.74 26.90 14.87
CA GLU A 679 -15.16 28.25 14.97
C GLU A 679 -14.43 28.57 16.28
N ASP A 680 -13.84 29.76 16.35
CA ASP A 680 -12.88 30.16 17.38
C ASP A 680 -13.48 30.01 18.78
N ALA A 681 -12.88 29.16 19.61
CA ALA A 681 -13.36 28.89 20.96
C ALA A 681 -12.26 29.03 22.03
N GLU A 682 -12.65 29.52 23.20
CA GLU A 682 -11.82 29.56 24.39
C GLU A 682 -12.47 28.72 25.48
N VAL A 683 -11.73 27.73 25.99
CA VAL A 683 -12.20 26.83 27.04
C VAL A 683 -11.53 27.19 28.35
N TYR A 684 -12.32 27.36 29.39
CA TYR A 684 -11.91 27.72 30.73
C TYR A 684 -12.27 26.60 31.72
N VAL A 685 -11.39 26.35 32.68
CA VAL A 685 -11.62 25.42 33.78
C VAL A 685 -11.43 26.16 35.10
N ASN A 686 -12.49 26.18 35.91
CA ASN A 686 -12.52 26.92 37.18
C ASN A 686 -12.02 28.37 37.08
N GLY A 687 -12.36 29.06 35.98
CA GLY A 687 -11.96 30.45 35.74
C GLY A 687 -10.57 30.63 35.11
N VAL A 688 -9.81 29.56 34.88
CA VAL A 688 -8.49 29.60 34.22
C VAL A 688 -8.64 29.22 32.75
N LEU A 689 -8.10 30.03 31.84
CA LEU A 689 -8.06 29.71 30.41
C LEU A 689 -7.25 28.42 30.23
N ALA A 690 -7.90 27.36 29.73
CA ALA A 690 -7.31 26.04 29.56
C ALA A 690 -6.80 25.81 28.13
N ALA A 691 -7.53 26.32 27.13
CA ALA A 691 -7.16 26.22 25.73
C ALA A 691 -7.82 27.33 24.88
N THR A 692 -7.11 27.75 23.83
CA THR A 692 -7.64 28.57 22.74
C THR A 692 -7.65 27.71 21.48
N LEU A 693 -8.79 27.65 20.80
CA LEU A 693 -9.10 26.71 19.74
C LEU A 693 -9.52 27.49 18.49
N PRO A 694 -8.59 27.77 17.56
CA PRO A 694 -8.90 28.54 16.37
C PRO A 694 -9.62 27.69 15.30
N GLY A 695 -10.49 28.33 14.52
CA GLY A 695 -11.23 27.69 13.43
C GLY A 695 -12.16 26.57 13.93
N TYR A 696 -12.37 25.53 13.13
CA TYR A 696 -13.35 24.48 13.44
C TYR A 696 -12.76 23.07 13.37
N VAL A 697 -13.45 22.13 14.00
CA VAL A 697 -13.22 20.68 13.92
C VAL A 697 -14.50 19.99 13.45
N THR A 698 -14.35 18.85 12.78
CA THR A 698 -15.48 18.05 12.27
C THR A 698 -15.77 16.83 13.14
N ASP A 699 -14.99 16.64 14.21
CA ASP A 699 -15.07 15.56 15.18
C ASP A 699 -14.48 16.02 16.52
N TYR A 700 -14.83 15.32 17.61
CA TYR A 700 -14.29 15.65 18.93
C TYR A 700 -12.77 15.48 18.99
N ARG A 701 -12.08 16.51 19.50
CA ARG A 701 -10.63 16.55 19.68
C ARG A 701 -10.22 16.48 21.13
N MET A 702 -9.11 15.81 21.37
CA MET A 702 -8.46 15.82 22.66
C MET A 702 -7.51 16.99 22.75
N ILE A 703 -7.78 17.91 23.66
CA ILE A 703 -6.95 19.09 23.86
C ILE A 703 -6.20 18.95 25.18
N ARG A 704 -4.89 19.13 25.13
CA ARG A 704 -4.06 19.22 26.35
C ARG A 704 -4.45 20.47 27.12
N LEU A 705 -4.73 20.30 28.40
CA LEU A 705 -4.85 21.44 29.32
C LEU A 705 -3.46 22.01 29.56
N ASN A 706 -3.35 23.34 29.62
CA ASN A 706 -2.13 23.97 30.11
C ASN A 706 -1.93 23.70 31.61
N ALA A 707 -0.72 23.98 32.10
CA ALA A 707 -0.32 23.68 33.48
C ALA A 707 -1.22 24.37 34.53
N ASP A 708 -1.65 25.60 34.27
CA ASP A 708 -2.48 26.38 35.19
C ASP A 708 -3.89 25.80 35.30
N ALA A 709 -4.50 25.41 34.17
CA ALA A 709 -5.80 24.76 34.15
C ALA A 709 -5.76 23.36 34.77
N LEU A 710 -4.67 22.61 34.57
CA LEU A 710 -4.43 21.36 35.27
C LEU A 710 -4.36 21.57 36.78
N ALA A 711 -3.69 22.62 37.26
CA ALA A 711 -3.61 22.95 38.68
C ALA A 711 -4.96 23.40 39.26
N ALA A 712 -5.77 24.12 38.48
CA ALA A 712 -7.07 24.62 38.89
C ALA A 712 -8.13 23.52 39.12
N LEU A 713 -8.00 22.35 38.50
CA LEU A 713 -8.87 21.20 38.76
C LEU A 713 -8.73 20.70 40.20
N ARG A 714 -9.85 20.33 40.82
CA ARG A 714 -9.91 19.79 42.19
C ARG A 714 -10.84 18.59 42.30
N PRO A 715 -10.62 17.66 43.26
CA PRO A 715 -11.66 16.69 43.62
C PRO A 715 -12.95 17.41 44.05
N GLY A 716 -14.11 16.82 43.74
CA GLY A 716 -15.43 17.42 43.93
C GLY A 716 -15.83 18.36 42.80
N ARG A 717 -16.49 19.47 43.15
CA ARG A 717 -17.13 20.37 42.20
C ARG A 717 -16.15 21.24 41.43
N ASN A 718 -16.27 21.19 40.11
CA ASN A 718 -15.55 22.01 39.14
C ASN A 718 -16.54 22.66 38.15
N VAL A 719 -16.04 23.63 37.38
CA VAL A 719 -16.77 24.31 36.31
C VAL A 719 -15.94 24.28 35.05
N VAL A 720 -16.58 23.91 33.94
CA VAL A 720 -16.07 24.15 32.59
C VAL A 720 -16.91 25.26 31.95
N ALA A 721 -16.23 26.21 31.33
CA ALA A 721 -16.79 27.36 30.67
C ALA A 721 -16.21 27.45 29.26
N VAL A 722 -17.01 27.85 28.28
CA VAL A 722 -16.59 28.00 26.90
C VAL A 722 -17.18 29.27 26.31
N HIS A 723 -16.34 30.07 25.67
CA HIS A 723 -16.74 31.16 24.80
C HIS A 723 -16.45 30.72 23.37
N CYS A 724 -17.47 30.72 22.52
CA CYS A 724 -17.29 30.43 21.10
C CYS A 724 -17.74 31.64 20.29
N LYS A 725 -16.92 32.02 19.32
CA LYS A 725 -17.13 33.16 18.43
C LYS A 725 -17.26 32.66 16.99
N GLN A 726 -18.46 32.79 16.47
CA GLN A 726 -18.76 32.51 15.08
C GLN A 726 -18.18 33.61 14.18
N THR A 727 -17.42 33.21 13.16
CA THR A 727 -16.96 34.09 12.07
C THR A 727 -17.67 33.79 10.74
N ARG A 728 -17.88 32.51 10.37
CA ARG A 728 -18.55 32.03 9.14
C ARG A 728 -19.02 30.57 9.27
N GLY A 729 -20.08 30.19 8.54
CA GLY A 729 -20.48 28.78 8.39
C GLY A 729 -21.35 28.21 9.52
N GLY A 730 -21.11 26.95 9.89
CA GLY A 730 -21.82 26.23 10.94
C GLY A 730 -21.41 26.69 12.34
N GLN A 731 -22.17 26.29 13.36
CA GLN A 731 -21.88 26.60 14.76
C GLN A 731 -22.12 25.35 15.59
N ALA A 732 -21.18 24.99 16.44
CA ALA A 732 -21.37 23.99 17.48
C ALA A 732 -20.28 24.14 18.53
N VAL A 733 -20.63 23.89 19.78
CA VAL A 733 -19.64 23.76 20.85
C VAL A 733 -20.09 22.77 21.90
N ASP A 734 -19.15 21.92 22.32
CA ASP A 734 -19.31 21.02 23.44
C ASP A 734 -17.94 20.64 24.02
N VAL A 735 -17.90 20.44 25.34
CA VAL A 735 -16.65 20.18 26.07
C VAL A 735 -16.89 19.15 27.15
N GLY A 736 -16.14 18.05 27.09
CA GLY A 736 -15.98 17.06 28.16
C GLY A 736 -14.56 17.02 28.72
N LEU A 737 -14.32 16.07 29.62
CA LEU A 737 -13.02 15.80 30.23
C LEU A 737 -12.79 14.29 30.25
N VAL A 738 -11.66 13.86 29.71
CA VAL A 738 -11.27 12.46 29.66
C VAL A 738 -9.91 12.27 30.31
N ARG A 739 -9.67 11.05 30.78
CA ARG A 739 -8.34 10.57 31.17
C ARG A 739 -7.83 9.63 30.08
N VAL A 740 -6.60 9.88 29.62
CA VAL A 740 -5.94 9.12 28.57
C VAL A 740 -4.83 8.28 29.20
N ARG A 741 -5.08 6.98 29.39
CA ARG A 741 -4.12 6.04 29.97
C ARG A 741 -3.34 5.31 28.87
N LYS A 742 -2.05 5.08 29.12
CA LYS A 742 -1.20 4.25 28.27
C LYS A 742 -1.37 2.77 28.57
#